data_AF-A0AAV7J9E9-F1
#
_entry.id   AF-A0AAV7J9E9-F1
#
_cell.length_a   1.000
_cell.length_b   1.000
_cell.length_c   1.000
_cell.angle_alpha   90.00
_cell.angle_beta   90.00
_cell.angle_gamma   90.00
#
_symmetry.space_group_name_H-M   'P 1'
#
loop_
_entity.id
_entity.type
_entity.pdbx_description
1 polymer ?
#
loop_
_entity_poly.entity_id
_entity_poly.type
_entity_poly.pdbx_seq_one_letter_code
_entity_poly.pdbx_strand_id
1 'polypeptide(L)'
;MKINLFVFLFFYFNSYINSAIPESSLEYKHVTVVFRHGDRTPDNSEMYPNDPYKSYDFSQDGYGQLTREGKRRAYKLGQRLRTLYYNFLGDYDPKYLVARSTDYDRTKTSLQLVLAGLFPPSDSQIWNENLKWQPIPTTYAKRADDSLLVPILCPRYIAELNRVIELPEMKEEIEKFRSLMQNLTVITGKNLSTPFDFLLLYNVLMAESSMRLPLDKWATDIFPHGLLLNGTVLDYEMKNSNDDLKRLRGGMLLRNITDTMMDIINGTENVEQKITIFSGHDTNVASLLFIFGAYYPHMPEYSSSVMVELIKYDFDYYVRIRYYLGIPQVVKDIQIPGCDVFCPFNDFMVFRHGDRTPDAKEQYPNDLYVNDDFYPLGHGQLTSVGKQREYQLGQTLHTLYNDFLGDIYRPKDLVARSTGFDRTRMSLQLVLSALYPPKGPQVWNESLNWQPILTSYVPEIEDTLLRPFLCLQYKEELKRVLELPELKTEIERFRPLMQNLSVETGKEYSTLHDLHLLFNDFTALKSMNRSLPKWSEDIFPDGLLSDAADLDYKTIFYNDNLKRLRSGMVLRNITDTMKDIIVGKLKTHQKMNIFSAHDQTVAALLVLVSDNVLHVPKYSSSVMVELLRKNDNYFVKARYYLGIPPTVVDLKIPGCKILCPFTDFMELMKNFIPSDEEMECKRH
;
A
#
# COMPACT_ATOMS: atom_id res chain seq x y z
N MET A 1 3.55 8.59 68.77
CA MET A 1 3.05 9.70 67.94
C MET A 1 4.24 10.43 67.34
N LYS A 2 4.46 10.22 66.03
CA LYS A 2 5.31 10.93 65.05
C LYS A 2 5.88 9.88 64.10
N ILE A 3 5.32 9.90 62.90
CA ILE A 3 5.56 8.97 61.80
C ILE A 3 6.90 9.31 61.14
N ASN A 4 7.63 8.25 60.82
CA ASN A 4 8.97 8.22 60.24
C ASN A 4 9.04 8.82 58.84
N LEU A 5 10.06 9.65 58.63
CA LEU A 5 10.57 10.02 57.32
C LEU A 5 11.85 9.19 57.10
N PHE A 6 11.77 8.11 56.32
CA PHE A 6 12.95 7.45 55.78
C PHE A 6 12.73 7.17 54.30
N VAL A 7 13.55 7.84 53.50
CA VAL A 7 13.70 7.71 52.06
C VAL A 7 14.18 6.29 51.75
N PHE A 8 13.34 5.50 51.07
CA PHE A 8 13.78 4.35 50.30
C PHE A 8 13.55 4.64 48.82
N LEU A 9 14.66 4.98 48.15
CA LEU A 9 14.79 4.94 46.70
C LEU A 9 14.62 3.49 46.23
N PHE A 10 13.40 3.10 45.88
CA PHE A 10 13.17 1.94 45.03
C PHE A 10 13.35 2.37 43.57
N PHE A 11 14.53 2.12 43.02
CA PHE A 11 14.71 2.04 41.57
C PHE A 11 13.96 0.80 41.07
N TYR A 12 12.67 0.94 40.80
CA TYR A 12 12.01 0.05 39.85
C TYR A 12 12.36 0.53 38.45
N PHE A 13 13.38 -0.11 37.86
CA PHE A 13 13.56 -0.15 36.42
C PHE A 13 12.31 -0.77 35.80
N ASN A 14 11.33 0.05 35.41
CA ASN A 14 10.33 -0.35 34.42
C ASN A 14 10.84 0.10 33.06
N SER A 15 11.71 -0.73 32.49
CA SER A 15 12.03 -0.70 31.07
C SER A 15 10.77 -1.07 30.29
N TYR A 16 10.03 -0.08 29.79
CA TYR A 16 9.05 -0.30 28.74
C TYR A 16 9.81 -0.63 27.45
N ILE A 17 9.96 -1.94 27.23
CA ILE A 17 10.48 -2.56 26.02
C ILE A 17 9.52 -2.19 24.87
N ASN A 18 10.01 -1.47 23.87
CA ASN A 18 9.45 -1.45 22.52
C ASN A 18 9.38 -2.91 22.06
N SER A 19 8.21 -3.56 22.12
CA SER A 19 8.10 -4.95 21.64
C SER A 19 8.01 -4.96 20.11
N ALA A 20 9.16 -4.78 19.46
CA ALA A 20 9.40 -5.44 18.18
C ALA A 20 9.11 -6.93 18.37
N ILE A 21 8.51 -7.61 17.38
CA ILE A 21 8.34 -9.06 17.43
C ILE A 21 9.73 -9.65 17.71
N PRO A 22 9.92 -10.38 18.82
CA PRO A 22 11.23 -10.91 19.16
C PRO A 22 11.73 -11.75 17.99
N GLU A 23 12.97 -11.56 17.55
CA GLU A 23 13.52 -12.33 16.43
C GLU A 23 13.53 -13.84 16.75
N SER A 24 13.45 -14.20 18.03
CA SER A 24 13.27 -15.56 18.55
C SER A 24 11.88 -16.18 18.29
N SER A 25 10.85 -15.39 17.99
CA SER A 25 9.50 -15.90 17.68
C SER A 25 9.23 -16.02 16.18
N LEU A 26 10.19 -15.66 15.32
CA LEU A 26 10.06 -15.75 13.87
C LEU A 26 10.52 -17.13 13.37
N GLU A 27 9.63 -17.88 12.72
CA GLU A 27 9.98 -19.15 12.09
C GLU A 27 10.34 -18.89 10.62
N TYR A 28 11.62 -18.78 10.29
CA TYR A 28 12.04 -18.70 8.89
C TYR A 28 11.59 -19.95 8.11
N LYS A 29 11.08 -19.74 6.90
CA LYS A 29 10.67 -20.79 5.97
C LYS A 29 11.54 -20.83 4.74
N HIS A 30 11.97 -19.66 4.27
CA HIS A 30 12.92 -19.54 3.17
C HIS A 30 13.67 -18.22 3.24
N VAL A 31 14.90 -18.19 2.73
CA VAL A 31 15.64 -16.93 2.51
C VAL A 31 16.25 -16.94 1.12
N THR A 32 16.03 -15.89 0.33
CA THR A 32 16.76 -15.66 -0.91
C THR A 32 17.75 -14.53 -0.74
N VAL A 33 19.02 -14.77 -1.06
CA VAL A 33 20.11 -13.80 -0.99
C VAL A 33 20.63 -13.51 -2.38
N VAL A 34 20.57 -12.26 -2.83
CA VAL A 34 21.15 -11.81 -4.10
C VAL A 34 22.25 -10.81 -3.80
N PHE A 35 23.49 -11.13 -4.17
CA PHE A 35 24.64 -10.32 -3.75
C PHE A 35 25.63 -10.03 -4.88
N ARG A 36 26.29 -8.86 -4.79
CA ARG A 36 27.40 -8.46 -5.66
C ARG A 36 28.67 -9.23 -5.27
N HIS A 37 29.46 -9.65 -6.23
CA HIS A 37 30.79 -10.22 -5.96
C HIS A 37 31.68 -9.34 -5.07
N GLY A 38 32.74 -9.94 -4.50
CA GLY A 38 33.76 -9.20 -3.75
C GLY A 38 34.62 -8.28 -4.63
N ASP A 39 35.46 -7.50 -3.96
CA ASP A 39 36.43 -6.59 -4.57
C ASP A 39 37.31 -7.32 -5.56
N ARG A 40 37.61 -6.67 -6.67
CA ARG A 40 38.30 -7.28 -7.80
C ARG A 40 39.34 -6.34 -8.38
N THR A 41 40.27 -6.92 -9.12
CA THR A 41 41.12 -6.18 -10.05
C THR A 41 40.27 -5.56 -11.17
N PRO A 42 40.78 -4.52 -11.87
CA PRO A 42 40.16 -4.00 -13.07
C PRO A 42 39.87 -5.09 -14.11
N ASP A 43 38.69 -5.03 -14.73
CA ASP A 43 38.35 -5.91 -15.85
C ASP A 43 38.89 -5.29 -17.14
N ASN A 44 39.44 -6.10 -18.04
CA ASN A 44 40.03 -5.61 -19.30
C ASN A 44 39.04 -4.78 -20.14
N SER A 45 37.75 -5.09 -20.09
CA SER A 45 36.73 -4.32 -20.82
C SER A 45 36.46 -2.93 -20.23
N GLU A 46 36.81 -2.72 -18.96
CA GLU A 46 36.56 -1.48 -18.22
C GLU A 46 37.70 -0.47 -18.37
N MET A 47 38.95 -0.96 -18.47
CA MET A 47 40.15 -0.13 -18.60
C MET A 47 40.13 0.83 -19.80
N TYR A 48 40.93 1.88 -19.73
CA TYR A 48 41.05 2.94 -20.74
C TYR A 48 42.51 3.17 -21.17
N PRO A 49 42.77 3.74 -22.38
CA PRO A 49 44.12 3.86 -22.92
C PRO A 49 45.11 4.63 -22.06
N ASN A 50 44.69 5.74 -21.43
CA ASN A 50 45.55 6.61 -20.63
C ASN A 50 45.56 6.23 -19.14
N ASP A 51 45.03 5.06 -18.78
CA ASP A 51 45.05 4.56 -17.40
C ASP A 51 46.50 4.34 -16.95
N PRO A 52 46.96 4.96 -15.84
CA PRO A 52 48.30 4.72 -15.29
C PRO A 52 48.59 3.24 -15.02
N TYR A 53 47.55 2.45 -14.79
CA TYR A 53 47.61 1.02 -14.52
C TYR A 53 47.31 0.16 -15.75
N LYS A 54 47.24 0.74 -16.95
CA LYS A 54 46.98 0.00 -18.20
C LYS A 54 47.96 -1.15 -18.43
N SER A 55 49.21 -0.98 -18.01
CA SER A 55 50.28 -1.99 -18.09
C SER A 55 50.66 -2.56 -16.73
N TYR A 56 49.85 -2.32 -15.69
CA TYR A 56 50.10 -2.88 -14.37
C TYR A 56 49.96 -4.40 -14.40
N ASP A 57 50.86 -5.09 -13.70
CA ASP A 57 50.86 -6.54 -13.65
C ASP A 57 49.83 -7.06 -12.63
N PHE A 58 48.65 -7.42 -13.13
CA PHE A 58 47.62 -8.09 -12.35
C PHE A 58 47.77 -9.62 -12.34
N SER A 59 48.87 -10.20 -12.84
CA SER A 59 49.03 -11.66 -13.02
C SER A 59 48.81 -12.50 -11.76
N GLN A 60 49.06 -11.94 -10.57
CA GLN A 60 48.86 -12.62 -9.29
C GLN A 60 47.39 -13.00 -9.03
N ASP A 61 46.45 -12.14 -9.41
CA ASP A 61 45.00 -12.40 -9.25
C ASP A 61 44.31 -12.66 -10.60
N GLY A 62 44.79 -12.07 -11.70
CA GLY A 62 44.17 -12.00 -13.02
C GLY A 62 43.29 -10.75 -13.20
N TYR A 63 42.94 -10.41 -14.44
CA TYR A 63 42.03 -9.28 -14.73
C TYR A 63 40.57 -9.62 -14.38
N GLY A 64 39.87 -8.67 -13.76
CA GLY A 64 38.47 -8.83 -13.34
C GLY A 64 38.26 -9.90 -12.27
N GLN A 65 39.31 -10.31 -11.56
CA GLN A 65 39.31 -11.39 -10.57
C GLN A 65 39.34 -10.86 -9.13
N LEU A 66 38.87 -11.67 -8.18
CA LEU A 66 38.81 -11.26 -6.78
C LEU A 66 40.19 -11.02 -6.18
N THR A 67 40.38 -9.85 -5.57
CA THR A 67 41.56 -9.56 -4.76
C THR A 67 41.50 -10.32 -3.43
N ARG A 68 42.61 -10.33 -2.68
CA ARG A 68 42.63 -10.89 -1.31
C ARG A 68 41.54 -10.27 -0.41
N GLU A 69 41.35 -8.96 -0.47
CA GLU A 69 40.32 -8.27 0.32
C GLU A 69 38.91 -8.63 -0.17
N GLY A 70 38.71 -8.74 -1.49
CA GLY A 70 37.43 -9.21 -2.04
C GLY A 70 37.07 -10.61 -1.58
N LYS A 71 38.06 -11.52 -1.54
CA LYS A 71 37.89 -12.87 -1.02
C LYS A 71 37.48 -12.83 0.47
N ARG A 72 38.18 -12.03 1.28
CA ARG A 72 37.88 -11.84 2.71
C ARG A 72 36.47 -11.28 2.93
N ARG A 73 36.02 -10.35 2.11
CA ARG A 73 34.71 -9.70 2.24
C ARG A 73 33.56 -10.60 1.83
N ALA A 74 33.71 -11.37 0.76
CA ALA A 74 32.77 -12.42 0.40
C ALA A 74 32.65 -13.48 1.51
N TYR A 75 33.77 -13.91 2.10
CA TYR A 75 33.75 -14.82 3.25
C TYR A 75 33.02 -14.22 4.46
N LYS A 76 33.26 -12.94 4.77
CA LYS A 76 32.57 -12.22 5.85
C LYS A 76 31.06 -12.06 5.61
N LEU A 77 30.62 -11.89 4.36
CA LEU A 77 29.20 -11.94 4.02
C LEU A 77 28.62 -13.31 4.39
N GLY A 78 29.31 -14.40 4.06
CA GLY A 78 28.95 -15.75 4.52
C GLY A 78 28.81 -15.86 6.03
N GLN A 79 29.80 -15.36 6.78
CA GLN A 79 29.74 -15.33 8.25
C GLN A 79 28.57 -14.47 8.78
N ARG A 80 28.24 -13.37 8.10
CA ARG A 80 27.11 -12.52 8.47
C ARG A 80 25.78 -13.25 8.25
N LEU A 81 25.61 -13.93 7.12
CA LEU A 81 24.45 -14.78 6.85
C LEU A 81 24.36 -15.93 7.86
N ARG A 82 25.49 -16.56 8.22
CA ARG A 82 25.54 -17.56 9.29
C ARG A 82 25.04 -16.99 10.60
N THR A 83 25.49 -15.80 10.97
CA THR A 83 25.07 -15.14 12.22
C THR A 83 23.56 -14.85 12.22
N LEU A 84 23.01 -14.40 11.09
CA LEU A 84 21.59 -14.07 10.98
C LEU A 84 20.68 -15.31 10.98
N TYR A 85 21.10 -16.41 10.34
CA TYR A 85 20.23 -17.55 10.05
C TYR A 85 20.70 -18.88 10.66
N TYR A 86 21.68 -18.87 11.57
CA TYR A 86 22.25 -20.09 12.19
C TYR A 86 21.17 -21.06 12.66
N ASN A 87 20.24 -20.56 13.49
CA ASN A 87 19.19 -21.37 14.12
C ASN A 87 18.22 -21.99 13.10
N PHE A 88 18.03 -21.31 11.96
CA PHE A 88 17.14 -21.78 10.90
C PHE A 88 17.82 -22.80 9.97
N LEU A 89 19.06 -22.52 9.56
CA LEU A 89 19.77 -23.33 8.57
C LEU A 89 20.35 -24.60 9.19
N GLY A 90 20.95 -24.52 10.38
CA GLY A 90 21.71 -25.62 10.97
C GLY A 90 22.99 -25.92 10.18
N ASP A 91 23.50 -27.15 10.27
CA ASP A 91 24.63 -27.61 9.47
C ASP A 91 24.27 -27.72 7.99
N TYR A 92 25.30 -27.85 7.13
CA TYR A 92 25.05 -27.98 5.69
C TYR A 92 24.24 -29.25 5.39
N ASP A 93 23.20 -29.11 4.60
CA ASP A 93 22.51 -30.23 3.97
C ASP A 93 22.27 -29.88 2.50
N PRO A 94 22.64 -30.75 1.54
CA PRO A 94 22.37 -30.55 0.12
C PRO A 94 20.92 -30.19 -0.20
N LYS A 95 19.94 -30.70 0.57
CA LYS A 95 18.51 -30.44 0.33
C LYS A 95 18.06 -29.03 0.73
N TYR A 96 18.86 -28.31 1.52
CA TYR A 96 18.52 -26.99 2.05
C TYR A 96 18.98 -25.83 1.17
N LEU A 97 19.89 -26.06 0.22
CA LEU A 97 20.62 -25.00 -0.47
C LEU A 97 20.46 -25.08 -1.99
N VAL A 98 20.04 -23.96 -2.58
CA VAL A 98 20.29 -23.67 -4.00
C VAL A 98 21.32 -22.55 -4.09
N ALA A 99 22.45 -22.83 -4.72
CA ALA A 99 23.53 -21.85 -4.90
C ALA A 99 23.83 -21.68 -6.39
N ARG A 100 23.58 -20.48 -6.93
CA ARG A 100 23.80 -20.16 -8.35
C ARG A 100 24.58 -18.88 -8.52
N SER A 101 25.48 -18.86 -9.50
CA SER A 101 26.25 -17.67 -9.89
C SER A 101 26.03 -17.32 -11.35
N THR A 102 26.39 -16.10 -11.75
CA THR A 102 26.62 -15.79 -13.17
C THR A 102 27.87 -16.52 -13.68
N ASP A 103 28.02 -16.63 -15.00
CA ASP A 103 29.19 -17.26 -15.62
C ASP A 103 30.44 -16.35 -15.63
N TYR A 104 30.85 -15.87 -14.45
CA TYR A 104 32.10 -15.14 -14.22
C TYR A 104 32.86 -15.76 -13.06
N ASP A 105 34.17 -15.90 -13.20
CA ASP A 105 34.99 -16.53 -12.15
C ASP A 105 34.90 -15.77 -10.82
N ARG A 106 34.89 -14.43 -10.87
CA ARG A 106 34.68 -13.59 -9.68
C ARG A 106 33.38 -13.86 -8.93
N THR A 107 32.28 -14.20 -9.62
CA THR A 107 30.98 -14.49 -8.96
C THR A 107 30.95 -15.94 -8.46
N LYS A 108 31.47 -16.89 -9.24
CA LYS A 108 31.65 -18.30 -8.82
C LYS A 108 32.50 -18.41 -7.55
N THR A 109 33.68 -17.77 -7.53
CA THR A 109 34.57 -17.77 -6.36
C THR A 109 33.96 -17.01 -5.18
N SER A 110 33.25 -15.89 -5.42
CA SER A 110 32.55 -15.18 -4.34
C SER A 110 31.49 -16.07 -3.69
N LEU A 111 30.73 -16.83 -4.50
CA LEU A 111 29.72 -17.77 -3.99
C LEU A 111 30.36 -18.86 -3.14
N GLN A 112 31.46 -19.47 -3.60
CA GLN A 112 32.19 -20.45 -2.81
C GLN A 112 32.67 -19.91 -1.46
N LEU A 113 33.13 -18.65 -1.43
CA LEU A 113 33.60 -18.00 -0.19
C LEU A 113 32.46 -17.65 0.75
N VAL A 114 31.33 -17.17 0.22
CA VAL A 114 30.10 -16.97 1.00
C VAL A 114 29.65 -18.31 1.61
N LEU A 115 29.66 -19.39 0.84
CA LEU A 115 29.31 -20.72 1.32
C LEU A 115 30.30 -21.25 2.38
N ALA A 116 31.59 -21.00 2.21
CA ALA A 116 32.61 -21.35 3.21
C ALA A 116 32.41 -20.62 4.55
N GLY A 117 31.95 -19.37 4.51
CA GLY A 117 31.61 -18.60 5.72
C GLY A 117 30.25 -18.97 6.31
N LEU A 118 29.31 -19.40 5.46
CA LEU A 118 27.94 -19.77 5.85
C LEU A 118 27.84 -21.17 6.45
N PHE A 119 28.60 -22.12 5.90
CA PHE A 119 28.53 -23.54 6.22
C PHE A 119 29.92 -24.13 6.53
N PRO A 120 30.60 -23.66 7.59
CA PRO A 120 31.78 -24.38 8.09
C PRO A 120 31.38 -25.82 8.45
N PRO A 121 32.24 -26.83 8.19
CA PRO A 121 31.91 -28.22 8.47
C PRO A 121 31.74 -28.45 9.98
N SER A 122 30.61 -29.06 10.37
CA SER A 122 30.42 -29.58 11.73
C SER A 122 31.23 -30.85 11.94
N ASP A 123 31.32 -31.34 13.19
CA ASP A 123 32.23 -32.44 13.57
C ASP A 123 32.11 -33.68 12.66
N SER A 124 30.89 -34.03 12.24
CA SER A 124 30.64 -35.15 11.33
C SER A 124 30.92 -34.85 9.84
N GLN A 125 31.00 -33.58 9.47
CA GLN A 125 31.28 -33.08 8.11
C GLN A 125 32.75 -32.72 7.90
N ILE A 126 33.56 -32.75 8.97
CA ILE A 126 35.01 -32.55 8.88
C ILE A 126 35.61 -33.77 8.20
N TRP A 127 35.86 -33.63 6.90
CA TRP A 127 36.58 -34.62 6.12
C TRP A 127 38.11 -34.44 6.23
N ASN A 128 38.57 -33.28 6.71
CA ASN A 128 39.98 -32.94 6.90
C ASN A 128 40.18 -32.03 8.12
N GLU A 129 40.95 -32.50 9.11
CA GLU A 129 41.18 -31.77 10.37
C GLU A 129 41.93 -30.45 10.21
N ASN A 130 42.79 -30.35 9.19
CA ASN A 130 43.61 -29.17 8.95
C ASN A 130 42.93 -28.16 8.01
N LEU A 131 41.76 -28.50 7.45
CA LEU A 131 41.02 -27.66 6.53
C LEU A 131 39.54 -27.66 6.90
N LYS A 132 39.13 -26.66 7.71
CA LYS A 132 37.73 -26.45 8.13
C LYS A 132 36.88 -25.83 7.00
N TRP A 133 36.85 -26.52 5.85
CA TRP A 133 36.09 -26.21 4.66
C TRP A 133 35.55 -27.50 4.05
N GLN A 134 34.37 -27.45 3.44
CA GLN A 134 33.76 -28.57 2.72
C GLN A 134 33.32 -28.13 1.32
N PRO A 135 33.40 -29.04 0.33
CA PRO A 135 32.90 -28.75 -1.00
C PRO A 135 31.37 -28.68 -0.99
N ILE A 136 30.83 -27.55 -1.47
CA ILE A 136 29.39 -27.33 -1.62
C ILE A 136 29.11 -27.07 -3.12
N PRO A 137 28.26 -27.87 -3.78
CA PRO A 137 27.95 -27.68 -5.19
C PRO A 137 27.32 -26.31 -5.49
N THR A 138 27.72 -25.72 -6.62
CA THR A 138 27.16 -24.47 -7.14
C THR A 138 26.86 -24.60 -8.63
N THR A 139 25.82 -23.93 -9.11
CA THR A 139 25.44 -23.92 -10.53
C THR A 139 25.66 -22.55 -11.16
N TYR A 140 25.68 -22.52 -12.48
CA TYR A 140 25.62 -21.30 -13.29
C TYR A 140 24.99 -21.64 -14.64
N ALA A 141 24.34 -20.66 -15.25
CA ALA A 141 23.93 -20.74 -16.65
C ALA A 141 25.00 -20.04 -17.50
N LYS A 142 25.21 -20.51 -18.74
CA LYS A 142 26.09 -19.80 -19.67
C LYS A 142 25.57 -18.39 -19.86
N ARG A 143 26.49 -17.41 -19.99
CA ARG A 143 26.13 -15.98 -20.07
C ARG A 143 25.03 -15.67 -21.10
N ALA A 144 25.10 -16.28 -22.29
CA ALA A 144 24.12 -16.07 -23.36
C ALA A 144 22.71 -16.59 -23.04
N ASP A 145 22.62 -17.58 -22.14
CA ASP A 145 21.38 -18.28 -21.79
C ASP A 145 20.85 -17.84 -20.41
N ASP A 146 21.59 -16.97 -19.69
CA ASP A 146 21.26 -16.56 -18.32
C ASP A 146 20.29 -15.38 -18.29
N SER A 147 19.02 -15.66 -18.58
CA SER A 147 17.93 -14.68 -18.51
C SER A 147 17.54 -14.26 -17.09
N LEU A 148 18.04 -14.97 -16.07
CA LEU A 148 17.73 -14.68 -14.66
C LEU A 148 18.70 -13.66 -14.07
N LEU A 149 20.01 -13.93 -14.16
CA LEU A 149 21.04 -13.08 -13.57
C LEU A 149 21.70 -12.14 -14.59
N VAL A 150 21.61 -12.43 -15.89
CA VAL A 150 22.17 -11.60 -16.98
C VAL A 150 21.12 -11.27 -18.05
N PRO A 151 19.95 -10.68 -17.68
CA PRO A 151 18.86 -10.40 -18.63
C PRO A 151 19.22 -9.34 -19.69
N ILE A 152 20.38 -8.67 -19.59
CA ILE A 152 20.83 -7.61 -20.50
C ILE A 152 21.02 -8.10 -21.95
N LEU A 153 21.16 -9.42 -22.16
CA LEU A 153 21.28 -10.02 -23.49
C LEU A 153 19.93 -10.34 -24.12
N CYS A 154 18.82 -10.12 -23.40
CA CYS A 154 17.48 -10.34 -23.92
C CYS A 154 17.17 -9.32 -25.04
N PRO A 155 16.83 -9.76 -26.28
CA PRO A 155 16.53 -8.84 -27.39
C PRO A 155 15.40 -7.86 -27.07
N ARG A 156 14.38 -8.31 -26.33
CA ARG A 156 13.27 -7.46 -25.91
C ARG A 156 13.70 -6.38 -24.92
N TYR A 157 14.58 -6.72 -23.98
CA TYR A 157 15.16 -5.75 -23.05
C TYR A 157 15.98 -4.70 -23.80
N ILE A 158 16.82 -5.13 -24.74
CA ILE A 158 17.65 -4.23 -25.55
C ILE A 158 16.78 -3.27 -26.37
N ALA A 159 15.74 -3.79 -27.04
CA ALA A 159 14.83 -2.97 -27.82
C ALA A 159 14.14 -1.90 -26.98
N GLU A 160 13.67 -2.27 -25.78
CA GLU A 160 13.02 -1.34 -24.87
C GLU A 160 14.00 -0.31 -24.29
N LEU A 161 15.21 -0.71 -23.93
CA LEU A 161 16.25 0.21 -23.45
C LEU A 161 16.62 1.23 -24.53
N ASN A 162 16.80 0.79 -25.78
CA ASN A 162 17.07 1.69 -26.91
C ASN A 162 15.91 2.68 -27.11
N ARG A 163 14.66 2.21 -27.03
CA ARG A 163 13.48 3.08 -27.11
C ARG A 163 13.49 4.15 -26.00
N VAL A 164 13.80 3.76 -24.76
CA VAL A 164 13.88 4.67 -23.61
C VAL A 164 14.99 5.70 -23.76
N ILE A 165 16.17 5.28 -24.24
CA ILE A 165 17.29 6.18 -24.52
C ILE A 165 16.91 7.25 -25.55
N GLU A 166 16.07 6.89 -26.51
CA GLU A 166 15.65 7.79 -27.57
C GLU A 166 14.58 8.83 -27.16
N LEU A 167 14.00 8.69 -25.95
CA LEU A 167 13.00 9.63 -25.44
C LEU A 167 13.58 11.04 -25.23
N PRO A 168 12.84 12.13 -25.55
CA PRO A 168 13.34 13.49 -25.42
C PRO A 168 13.85 13.82 -24.01
N GLU A 169 13.11 13.42 -22.98
CA GLU A 169 13.45 13.66 -21.58
C GLU A 169 14.75 12.94 -21.21
N MET A 170 14.93 11.72 -21.72
CA MET A 170 16.13 10.93 -21.44
C MET A 170 17.36 11.47 -22.18
N LYS A 171 17.18 11.91 -23.44
CA LYS A 171 18.23 12.61 -24.18
C LYS A 171 18.66 13.89 -23.47
N GLU A 172 17.71 14.64 -22.90
CA GLU A 172 18.00 15.84 -22.11
C GLU A 172 18.80 15.52 -20.85
N GLU A 173 18.44 14.47 -20.10
CA GLU A 173 19.23 14.03 -18.93
C GLU A 173 20.66 13.60 -19.31
N ILE A 174 20.82 12.85 -20.41
CA ILE A 174 22.13 12.45 -20.92
C ILE A 174 22.95 13.67 -21.37
N GLU A 175 22.29 14.64 -22.01
CA GLU A 175 22.90 15.85 -22.53
C GLU A 175 23.58 16.70 -21.45
N LYS A 176 23.04 16.70 -20.22
CA LYS A 176 23.64 17.38 -19.06
C LYS A 176 25.08 16.92 -18.79
N PHE A 177 25.43 15.70 -19.20
CA PHE A 177 26.76 15.12 -19.04
C PHE A 177 27.66 15.27 -20.27
N ARG A 178 27.20 15.90 -21.37
CA ARG A 178 27.98 16.03 -22.62
C ARG A 178 29.37 16.64 -22.40
N SER A 179 29.46 17.72 -21.63
CA SER A 179 30.74 18.38 -21.34
C SER A 179 31.70 17.47 -20.55
N LEU A 180 31.15 16.70 -19.60
CA LEU A 180 31.93 15.72 -18.84
C LEU A 180 32.41 14.56 -19.73
N MET A 181 31.54 14.03 -20.60
CA MET A 181 31.88 12.98 -21.57
C MET A 181 33.02 13.42 -22.49
N GLN A 182 32.96 14.64 -23.03
CA GLN A 182 34.00 15.20 -23.89
C GLN A 182 35.33 15.35 -23.16
N ASN A 183 35.30 15.91 -21.94
CA ASN A 183 36.50 16.09 -21.14
C ASN A 183 37.14 14.74 -20.77
N LEU A 184 36.34 13.80 -20.24
CA LEU A 184 36.81 12.47 -19.89
C LEU A 184 37.28 11.67 -21.11
N THR A 185 36.73 11.91 -22.30
CA THR A 185 37.22 11.29 -23.54
C THR A 185 38.66 11.71 -23.83
N VAL A 186 38.98 13.00 -23.66
CA VAL A 186 40.35 13.51 -23.83
C VAL A 186 41.27 12.96 -22.74
N ILE A 187 40.83 12.99 -21.48
CA ILE A 187 41.64 12.54 -20.34
C ILE A 187 41.94 11.05 -20.42
N THR A 188 40.91 10.22 -20.60
CA THR A 188 41.05 8.75 -20.56
C THR A 188 41.56 8.17 -21.88
N GLY A 189 41.44 8.91 -23.00
CA GLY A 189 41.72 8.41 -24.34
C GLY A 189 40.69 7.40 -24.86
N LYS A 190 39.60 7.14 -24.12
CA LYS A 190 38.48 6.27 -24.50
C LYS A 190 37.31 7.14 -24.90
N ASN A 191 36.58 6.78 -25.97
CA ASN A 191 35.36 7.51 -26.33
C ASN A 191 34.25 7.23 -25.30
N LEU A 192 33.86 8.24 -24.53
CA LEU A 192 32.73 8.18 -23.61
C LEU A 192 31.53 8.86 -24.26
N SER A 193 30.45 8.10 -24.46
CA SER A 193 29.27 8.57 -25.21
C SER A 193 27.93 8.27 -24.54
N THR A 194 27.94 7.41 -23.51
CA THR A 194 26.73 6.96 -22.81
C THR A 194 26.97 6.92 -21.29
N PRO A 195 25.90 7.00 -20.48
CA PRO A 195 26.01 6.76 -19.04
C PRO A 195 26.61 5.40 -18.67
N PHE A 196 26.47 4.39 -19.54
CA PHE A 196 27.13 3.09 -19.34
C PHE A 196 28.66 3.21 -19.33
N ASP A 197 29.23 4.13 -20.11
CA ASP A 197 30.68 4.36 -20.09
C ASP A 197 31.15 4.94 -18.75
N PHE A 198 30.32 5.76 -18.09
CA PHE A 198 30.58 6.22 -16.73
C PHE A 198 30.56 5.07 -15.72
N LEU A 199 29.63 4.11 -15.83
CA LEU A 199 29.63 2.90 -15.00
C LEU A 199 30.93 2.09 -15.17
N LEU A 200 31.40 1.91 -16.40
CA LEU A 200 32.67 1.21 -16.67
C LEU A 200 33.86 1.95 -16.06
N LEU A 201 33.93 3.28 -16.24
CA LEU A 201 34.99 4.12 -15.67
C LEU A 201 34.95 4.13 -14.14
N TYR A 202 33.76 4.23 -13.54
CA TYR A 202 33.59 4.17 -12.10
C TYR A 202 34.06 2.82 -11.54
N ASN A 203 33.76 1.71 -12.23
CA ASN A 203 34.18 0.37 -11.82
C ASN A 203 35.70 0.17 -11.83
N VAL A 204 36.42 0.70 -12.84
CA VAL A 204 37.89 0.60 -12.88
C VAL A 204 38.53 1.43 -11.78
N LEU A 205 38.08 2.68 -11.57
CA LEU A 205 38.58 3.55 -10.48
C LEU A 205 38.24 2.96 -9.09
N MET A 206 37.08 2.35 -8.94
CA MET A 206 36.69 1.63 -7.72
C MET A 206 37.58 0.42 -7.46
N ALA A 207 37.91 -0.36 -8.49
CA ALA A 207 38.82 -1.49 -8.38
C ALA A 207 40.22 -1.03 -7.95
N GLU A 208 40.80 -0.04 -8.63
CA GLU A 208 42.11 0.55 -8.31
C GLU A 208 42.16 1.12 -6.89
N SER A 209 41.15 1.91 -6.52
CA SER A 209 41.03 2.48 -5.18
C SER A 209 40.92 1.40 -4.10
N SER A 210 40.16 0.32 -4.34
CA SER A 210 40.06 -0.81 -3.40
C SER A 210 41.39 -1.53 -3.19
N MET A 211 42.26 -1.49 -4.20
CA MET A 211 43.63 -2.02 -4.16
C MET A 211 44.63 -1.02 -3.55
N ARG A 212 44.18 0.18 -3.14
CA ARG A 212 45.01 1.29 -2.64
C ARG A 212 46.00 1.82 -3.67
N LEU A 213 45.67 1.70 -4.95
CA LEU A 213 46.43 2.31 -6.03
C LEU A 213 46.10 3.82 -6.06
N PRO A 214 47.11 4.72 -6.11
CA PRO A 214 46.86 6.15 -6.24
C PRO A 214 46.07 6.48 -7.49
N LEU A 215 44.98 7.24 -7.32
CA LEU A 215 44.23 7.77 -8.46
C LEU A 215 44.80 9.13 -8.87
N ASP A 216 44.74 9.43 -10.16
CA ASP A 216 45.09 10.75 -10.67
C ASP A 216 44.19 11.84 -10.07
N LYS A 217 44.72 13.07 -9.98
CA LYS A 217 43.99 14.20 -9.37
C LYS A 217 42.61 14.44 -10.00
N TRP A 218 42.51 14.34 -11.32
CA TRP A 218 41.23 14.52 -12.02
C TRP A 218 40.18 13.50 -11.57
N ALA A 219 40.60 12.26 -11.28
CA ALA A 219 39.72 11.20 -10.83
C ALA A 219 39.28 11.46 -9.38
N THR A 220 40.19 11.88 -8.50
CA THR A 220 39.84 12.21 -7.10
C THR A 220 38.87 13.38 -6.96
N ASP A 221 38.79 14.26 -7.97
CA ASP A 221 37.86 15.40 -7.96
C ASP A 221 36.40 14.99 -8.27
N ILE A 222 36.17 13.81 -8.88
CA ILE A 222 34.84 13.35 -9.34
C ILE A 222 34.47 11.94 -8.89
N PHE A 223 35.36 11.24 -8.20
CA PHE A 223 35.21 9.89 -7.64
C PHE A 223 35.68 9.88 -6.16
N PRO A 224 35.01 9.15 -5.25
CA PRO A 224 33.86 8.27 -5.47
C PRO A 224 32.51 9.01 -5.50
N HIS A 225 32.51 10.33 -5.29
CA HIS A 225 31.32 11.17 -5.27
C HIS A 225 31.40 12.26 -6.33
N GLY A 226 30.27 12.85 -6.70
CA GLY A 226 30.21 13.94 -7.67
C GLY A 226 29.77 13.48 -9.05
N LEU A 227 30.26 14.14 -10.09
CA LEU A 227 29.70 14.02 -11.44
C LEU A 227 29.84 12.62 -12.05
N LEU A 228 30.91 11.87 -11.74
CA LEU A 228 31.06 10.51 -12.24
C LEU A 228 30.01 9.59 -11.61
N LEU A 229 29.80 9.68 -10.29
CA LEU A 229 28.76 8.93 -9.60
C LEU A 229 27.37 9.29 -10.14
N ASN A 230 27.08 10.57 -10.35
CA ASN A 230 25.79 11.01 -10.90
C ASN A 230 25.54 10.39 -12.28
N GLY A 231 26.56 10.36 -13.15
CA GLY A 231 26.48 9.69 -14.45
C GLY A 231 26.31 8.18 -14.35
N THR A 232 26.97 7.53 -13.39
CA THR A 232 26.78 6.09 -13.10
C THR A 232 25.38 5.79 -12.57
N VAL A 233 24.84 6.64 -11.70
CA VAL A 233 23.46 6.51 -11.18
C VAL A 233 22.45 6.66 -12.32
N LEU A 234 22.68 7.58 -13.25
CA LEU A 234 21.80 7.74 -14.42
C LEU A 234 21.72 6.44 -15.24
N ASP A 235 22.81 5.69 -15.41
CA ASP A 235 22.76 4.37 -16.07
C ASP A 235 21.84 3.37 -15.33
N TYR A 236 21.90 3.35 -14.00
CA TYR A 236 21.01 2.53 -13.19
C TYR A 236 19.55 2.97 -13.30
N GLU A 237 19.27 4.27 -13.20
CA GLU A 237 17.92 4.84 -13.31
C GLU A 237 17.33 4.58 -14.69
N MET A 238 18.07 4.85 -15.76
CA MET A 238 17.67 4.58 -17.14
C MET A 238 17.25 3.14 -17.34
N LYS A 239 18.07 2.20 -16.87
CA LYS A 239 17.85 0.76 -17.02
C LYS A 239 16.73 0.21 -16.12
N ASN A 240 16.14 1.03 -15.25
CA ASN A 240 15.02 0.70 -14.38
C ASN A 240 13.94 1.80 -14.41
N SER A 241 13.85 2.59 -15.48
CA SER A 241 13.06 3.83 -15.53
C SER A 241 11.57 3.60 -15.72
N ASN A 242 11.18 2.48 -16.31
CA ASN A 242 9.79 2.10 -16.56
C ASN A 242 9.51 0.65 -16.16
N ASP A 243 8.23 0.30 -16.15
CA ASP A 243 7.79 -1.02 -15.71
C ASP A 243 8.24 -2.14 -16.64
N ASP A 244 8.36 -1.92 -17.95
CA ASP A 244 8.86 -2.94 -18.88
C ASP A 244 10.33 -3.28 -18.61
N LEU A 245 11.19 -2.29 -18.44
CA LEU A 245 12.59 -2.49 -18.08
C LEU A 245 12.74 -3.14 -16.71
N LYS A 246 11.95 -2.70 -15.72
CA LYS A 246 11.91 -3.33 -14.39
C LYS A 246 11.48 -4.79 -14.49
N ARG A 247 10.41 -5.11 -15.22
CA ARG A 247 9.87 -6.47 -15.43
C ARG A 247 10.86 -7.39 -16.14
N LEU A 248 11.50 -6.91 -17.20
CA LEU A 248 12.43 -7.68 -18.02
C LEU A 248 13.82 -7.85 -17.36
N ARG A 249 14.11 -7.12 -16.28
CA ARG A 249 15.38 -7.19 -15.55
C ARG A 249 15.18 -7.70 -14.12
N GLY A 250 14.91 -6.80 -13.17
CA GLY A 250 14.71 -7.16 -11.76
C GLY A 250 13.50 -8.05 -11.53
N GLY A 251 12.47 -7.93 -12.37
CA GLY A 251 11.25 -8.71 -12.33
C GLY A 251 11.45 -10.20 -12.61
N MET A 252 12.47 -10.59 -13.37
CA MET A 252 12.82 -12.01 -13.58
C MET A 252 13.30 -12.65 -12.27
N LEU A 253 14.16 -11.94 -11.53
CA LEU A 253 14.60 -12.35 -10.20
C LEU A 253 13.45 -12.33 -9.20
N LEU A 254 12.62 -11.27 -9.21
CA LEU A 254 11.46 -11.19 -8.34
C LEU A 254 10.52 -12.36 -8.55
N ARG A 255 10.20 -12.69 -9.80
CA ARG A 255 9.34 -13.82 -10.14
C ARG A 255 9.91 -15.14 -9.62
N ASN A 256 11.19 -15.40 -9.85
CA ASN A 256 11.83 -16.60 -9.33
C ASN A 256 11.73 -16.68 -7.79
N ILE A 257 11.98 -15.57 -7.10
CA ILE A 257 11.85 -15.48 -5.63
C ILE A 257 10.41 -15.75 -5.19
N THR A 258 9.42 -15.11 -5.83
CA THR A 258 8.00 -15.26 -5.44
C THR A 258 7.46 -16.64 -5.77
N ASP A 259 7.83 -17.21 -6.91
CA ASP A 259 7.40 -18.56 -7.31
C ASP A 259 7.91 -19.59 -6.28
N THR A 260 9.19 -19.53 -5.89
CA THR A 260 9.74 -20.37 -4.82
C THR A 260 9.03 -20.19 -3.48
N MET A 261 8.68 -18.94 -3.11
CA MET A 261 7.92 -18.71 -1.87
C MET A 261 6.52 -19.31 -1.93
N MET A 262 5.83 -19.18 -3.06
CA MET A 262 4.48 -19.74 -3.25
C MET A 262 4.50 -21.27 -3.26
N ASP A 263 5.52 -21.90 -3.84
CA ASP A 263 5.67 -23.36 -3.81
C ASP A 263 5.84 -23.87 -2.37
N ILE A 264 6.63 -23.18 -1.55
CA ILE A 264 6.81 -23.48 -0.13
C ILE A 264 5.51 -23.28 0.66
N ILE A 265 4.74 -22.21 0.36
CA ILE A 265 3.46 -21.92 1.02
C ILE A 265 2.41 -22.98 0.68
N ASN A 266 2.29 -23.34 -0.60
CA ASN A 266 1.25 -24.23 -1.10
C ASN A 266 1.54 -25.72 -0.81
N GLY A 267 2.77 -26.05 -0.40
CA GLY A 267 3.19 -27.44 -0.19
C GLY A 267 3.12 -28.27 -1.48
N THR A 268 3.19 -27.61 -2.64
CA THR A 268 3.08 -28.23 -3.98
C THR A 268 4.30 -29.08 -4.33
N GLU A 269 5.39 -28.93 -3.59
CA GLU A 269 6.54 -29.82 -3.61
C GLU A 269 7.04 -30.07 -2.17
N ASN A 270 7.68 -31.23 -1.93
CA ASN A 270 8.48 -31.50 -0.72
C ASN A 270 9.78 -30.65 -0.74
N VAL A 271 9.65 -29.32 -0.84
CA VAL A 271 10.79 -28.41 -0.90
C VAL A 271 11.35 -28.25 0.50
N GLU A 272 12.34 -29.08 0.83
CA GLU A 272 13.15 -28.91 2.05
C GLU A 272 14.10 -27.71 1.95
N GLN A 273 14.13 -27.00 0.81
CA GLN A 273 15.02 -25.87 0.53
C GLN A 273 14.78 -24.69 1.47
N LYS A 274 15.79 -24.37 2.27
CA LYS A 274 15.76 -23.27 3.24
C LYS A 274 16.35 -21.97 2.71
N ILE A 275 17.36 -22.04 1.83
CA ILE A 275 18.06 -20.86 1.34
C ILE A 275 18.43 -20.95 -0.13
N THR A 276 18.22 -19.85 -0.85
CA THR A 276 18.66 -19.63 -2.22
C THR A 276 19.70 -18.53 -2.24
N ILE A 277 20.85 -18.75 -2.85
CA ILE A 277 21.93 -17.78 -2.94
C ILE A 277 22.29 -17.54 -4.40
N PHE A 278 22.11 -16.30 -4.85
CA PHE A 278 22.49 -15.81 -6.16
C PHE A 278 23.70 -14.89 -6.07
N SER A 279 24.82 -15.31 -6.66
CA SER A 279 26.00 -14.45 -6.81
C SER A 279 26.01 -13.78 -8.18
N GLY A 280 25.94 -12.46 -8.19
CA GLY A 280 25.89 -11.65 -9.39
C GLY A 280 26.71 -10.37 -9.26
N HIS A 281 26.15 -9.29 -9.78
CA HIS A 281 26.80 -8.01 -9.95
C HIS A 281 26.03 -6.90 -9.20
N ASP A 282 26.64 -5.72 -9.11
CA ASP A 282 25.98 -4.50 -8.60
C ASP A 282 24.61 -4.26 -9.24
N THR A 283 24.51 -4.48 -10.55
CA THR A 283 23.27 -4.36 -11.31
C THR A 283 22.14 -5.26 -10.82
N ASN A 284 22.42 -6.47 -10.34
CA ASN A 284 21.39 -7.36 -9.78
C ASN A 284 20.84 -6.81 -8.46
N VAL A 285 21.73 -6.30 -7.61
CA VAL A 285 21.37 -5.66 -6.33
C VAL A 285 20.58 -4.38 -6.59
N ALA A 286 21.08 -3.49 -7.46
CA ALA A 286 20.40 -2.25 -7.82
C ALA A 286 18.99 -2.52 -8.37
N SER A 287 18.85 -3.44 -9.33
CA SER A 287 17.54 -3.75 -9.93
C SER A 287 16.52 -4.27 -8.92
N LEU A 288 16.92 -5.06 -7.91
CA LEU A 288 16.01 -5.45 -6.84
C LEU A 288 15.63 -4.27 -5.94
N LEU A 289 16.57 -3.39 -5.62
CA LEU A 289 16.28 -2.18 -4.85
C LEU A 289 15.29 -1.26 -5.60
N PHE A 290 15.40 -1.14 -6.92
CA PHE A 290 14.41 -0.42 -7.74
C PHE A 290 13.02 -1.07 -7.72
N ILE A 291 12.96 -2.39 -7.83
CA ILE A 291 11.71 -3.16 -7.74
C ILE A 291 11.03 -2.94 -6.39
N PHE A 292 11.80 -2.94 -5.30
CA PHE A 292 11.28 -2.73 -3.95
C PHE A 292 11.10 -1.26 -3.58
N GLY A 293 11.32 -0.32 -4.51
CA GLY A 293 11.20 1.12 -4.26
C GLY A 293 12.15 1.66 -3.17
N ALA A 294 13.27 0.98 -2.95
CA ALA A 294 14.23 1.26 -1.89
C ALA A 294 15.60 1.71 -2.41
N TYR A 295 15.73 1.85 -3.73
CA TYR A 295 16.94 2.39 -4.34
C TYR A 295 17.07 3.88 -4.02
N TYR A 296 18.23 4.27 -3.53
CA TYR A 296 18.69 5.64 -3.45
C TYR A 296 19.87 5.84 -4.42
N PRO A 297 20.15 7.05 -4.91
CA PRO A 297 21.29 7.32 -5.80
C PRO A 297 22.65 6.87 -5.24
N HIS A 298 23.06 5.64 -5.51
CA HIS A 298 24.34 5.08 -5.07
C HIS A 298 24.81 3.91 -5.94
N MET A 299 26.11 3.64 -5.89
CA MET A 299 26.70 2.39 -6.40
C MET A 299 26.57 1.29 -5.33
N PRO A 300 25.93 0.14 -5.60
CA PRO A 300 25.94 -0.98 -4.66
C PRO A 300 27.37 -1.47 -4.40
N GLU A 301 27.81 -1.43 -3.15
CA GLU A 301 29.20 -1.75 -2.77
C GLU A 301 29.55 -3.23 -2.96
N TYR A 302 30.84 -3.57 -2.98
CA TYR A 302 31.30 -4.95 -3.04
C TYR A 302 30.72 -5.79 -1.90
N SER A 303 30.26 -7.00 -2.22
CA SER A 303 29.57 -7.90 -1.29
C SER A 303 28.30 -7.32 -0.63
N SER A 304 27.73 -6.23 -1.15
CA SER A 304 26.38 -5.81 -0.78
C SER A 304 25.35 -6.86 -1.24
N SER A 305 24.24 -6.99 -0.51
CA SER A 305 23.24 -8.02 -0.80
C SER A 305 21.83 -7.63 -0.40
N VAL A 306 20.85 -8.03 -1.21
CA VAL A 306 19.44 -8.03 -0.82
C VAL A 306 19.05 -9.42 -0.32
N MET A 307 18.46 -9.47 0.87
CA MET A 307 17.90 -10.68 1.48
C MET A 307 16.38 -10.56 1.47
N VAL A 308 15.69 -11.55 0.90
CA VAL A 308 14.23 -11.64 0.88
C VAL A 308 13.84 -12.87 1.69
N GLU A 309 13.20 -12.67 2.83
CA GLU A 309 12.93 -13.69 3.84
C GLU A 309 11.45 -14.03 3.85
N LEU A 310 11.12 -15.29 3.63
CA LEU A 310 9.81 -15.84 3.91
C LEU A 310 9.79 -16.33 5.36
N ILE A 311 8.94 -15.72 6.17
CA ILE A 311 8.85 -15.95 7.61
C ILE A 311 7.45 -16.43 7.93
N LYS A 312 7.32 -17.55 8.61
CA LYS A 312 6.07 -17.94 9.27
C LYS A 312 6.05 -17.38 10.68
N TYR A 313 4.93 -16.78 11.03
CA TYR A 313 4.63 -16.34 12.39
C TYR A 313 3.18 -16.72 12.67
N ASP A 314 2.96 -17.49 13.73
CA ASP A 314 1.70 -18.18 14.01
C ASP A 314 1.24 -19.09 12.84
N PHE A 315 0.20 -18.67 12.11
CA PHE A 315 -0.40 -19.43 11.00
C PHE A 315 -0.13 -18.82 9.61
N ASP A 316 0.49 -17.64 9.54
CA ASP A 316 0.62 -16.84 8.31
C ASP A 316 2.08 -16.72 7.84
N TYR A 317 2.23 -16.41 6.55
CA TYR A 317 3.53 -16.19 5.90
C TYR A 317 3.75 -14.71 5.56
N TYR A 318 4.92 -14.22 5.92
CA TYR A 318 5.34 -12.83 5.80
C TYR A 318 6.62 -12.75 4.96
N VAL A 319 6.81 -11.62 4.29
CA VAL A 319 8.01 -11.36 3.50
C VAL A 319 8.71 -10.16 4.09
N ARG A 320 9.95 -10.35 4.56
CA ARG A 320 10.82 -9.26 5.02
C ARG A 320 11.98 -9.08 4.06
N ILE A 321 12.28 -7.84 3.72
CA ILE A 321 13.40 -7.51 2.83
C ILE A 321 14.46 -6.77 3.64
N ARG A 322 15.71 -7.21 3.53
CA ARG A 322 16.86 -6.54 4.16
C ARG A 322 17.93 -6.24 3.12
N TYR A 323 18.55 -5.07 3.23
CA TYR A 323 19.69 -4.67 2.42
C TYR A 323 20.95 -4.61 3.29
N TYR A 324 21.90 -5.51 3.01
CA TYR A 324 23.24 -5.43 3.56
C TYR A 324 24.10 -4.54 2.66
N LEU A 325 24.58 -3.43 3.22
CA LEU A 325 25.32 -2.41 2.46
C LEU A 325 26.70 -2.87 2.00
N GLY A 326 27.27 -3.93 2.55
CA GLY A 326 28.67 -4.32 2.30
C GLY A 326 29.65 -3.39 3.00
N ILE A 327 29.77 -2.14 2.55
CA ILE A 327 30.65 -1.10 3.12
C ILE A 327 29.81 0.15 3.43
N PRO A 328 29.54 0.49 4.71
CA PRO A 328 29.87 -0.26 5.92
C PRO A 328 29.08 -1.57 6.04
N GLN A 329 29.49 -2.47 6.94
CA GLN A 329 28.87 -3.78 7.15
C GLN A 329 27.54 -3.69 7.93
N VAL A 330 26.59 -2.91 7.41
CA VAL A 330 25.29 -2.61 8.04
C VAL A 330 24.18 -3.32 7.28
N VAL A 331 23.23 -3.90 8.02
CA VAL A 331 21.97 -4.43 7.47
C VAL A 331 20.87 -3.41 7.75
N LYS A 332 20.10 -3.05 6.73
CA LYS A 332 18.94 -2.18 6.82
C LYS A 332 17.69 -2.94 6.41
N ASP A 333 16.60 -2.81 7.15
CA ASP A 333 15.31 -3.33 6.72
C ASP A 333 14.73 -2.40 5.63
N ILE A 334 14.19 -2.99 4.58
CA ILE A 334 13.53 -2.30 3.48
C ILE A 334 12.03 -2.35 3.70
N GLN A 335 11.41 -1.17 3.74
CA GLN A 335 9.96 -1.02 3.65
C GLN A 335 9.58 -0.98 2.16
N ILE A 336 8.79 -1.94 1.70
CA ILE A 336 8.24 -1.91 0.35
C ILE A 336 7.16 -0.82 0.31
N PRO A 337 7.17 0.13 -0.64
CA PRO A 337 6.09 1.09 -0.78
C PRO A 337 4.73 0.40 -0.86
N GLY A 338 3.86 0.65 0.12
CA GLY A 338 2.55 0.01 0.24
C GLY A 338 2.50 -1.30 1.03
N CYS A 339 3.59 -1.74 1.70
CA CYS A 339 3.58 -2.88 2.64
C CYS A 339 4.39 -2.60 3.92
N ASP A 340 3.99 -3.21 5.04
CA ASP A 340 4.79 -3.36 6.27
C ASP A 340 4.87 -4.85 6.69
N VAL A 341 5.55 -5.16 7.82
CA VAL A 341 6.16 -6.48 8.08
C VAL A 341 5.29 -7.54 8.82
N PHE A 342 4.24 -7.23 9.61
CA PHE A 342 3.25 -8.20 10.20
C PHE A 342 1.83 -7.63 10.52
N CYS A 343 0.76 -8.45 10.37
CA CYS A 343 -0.67 -8.08 10.09
C CYS A 343 -1.81 -8.77 10.94
N PRO A 344 -2.95 -8.08 11.27
CA PRO A 344 -4.30 -8.64 11.60
C PRO A 344 -5.61 -7.99 10.97
N PHE A 345 -6.68 -8.81 10.82
CA PHE A 345 -8.16 -8.66 10.54
C PHE A 345 -8.85 -7.29 10.26
N ASN A 346 -9.89 -7.27 9.38
CA ASN A 346 -10.47 -6.07 8.72
C ASN A 346 -12.03 -5.92 8.82
N ASP A 347 -12.53 -4.73 9.22
CA ASP A 347 -13.94 -4.31 9.26
C ASP A 347 -14.24 -3.14 8.27
N PHE A 348 -15.50 -2.99 7.83
CA PHE A 348 -15.92 -1.91 6.93
C PHE A 348 -16.97 -1.00 7.57
N MET A 349 -16.89 0.31 7.31
CA MET A 349 -17.83 1.30 7.80
C MET A 349 -18.09 2.38 6.75
N VAL A 350 -19.36 2.68 6.49
CA VAL A 350 -19.79 3.84 5.71
C VAL A 350 -20.71 4.70 6.56
N PHE A 351 -20.50 6.02 6.58
CA PHE A 351 -21.35 6.92 7.36
C PHE A 351 -21.70 8.21 6.62
N ARG A 352 -22.87 8.75 6.96
CA ARG A 352 -23.36 10.05 6.50
C ARG A 352 -22.68 11.14 7.32
N HIS A 353 -22.30 12.24 6.67
CA HIS A 353 -21.84 13.43 7.39
C HIS A 353 -22.83 13.91 8.48
N GLY A 354 -22.34 14.74 9.40
CA GLY A 354 -23.13 15.36 10.45
C GLY A 354 -24.02 16.47 9.90
N ASP A 355 -24.78 17.09 10.80
CA ASP A 355 -25.66 18.22 10.49
C ASP A 355 -24.92 19.35 9.79
N ARG A 356 -25.56 19.89 8.78
CA ARG A 356 -25.01 20.93 7.92
C ARG A 356 -26.00 22.07 7.74
N THR A 357 -25.51 23.21 7.29
CA THR A 357 -26.34 24.26 6.71
C THR A 357 -27.00 23.75 5.40
N PRO A 358 -28.12 24.35 4.98
CA PRO A 358 -28.70 24.10 3.66
C PRO A 358 -27.68 24.25 2.53
N ASP A 359 -27.72 23.34 1.56
CA ASP A 359 -26.90 23.43 0.35
C ASP A 359 -27.56 24.40 -0.63
N ALA A 360 -26.78 25.16 -1.40
CA ALA A 360 -27.32 26.22 -2.26
C ALA A 360 -28.36 25.70 -3.29
N LYS A 361 -28.22 24.44 -3.73
CA LYS A 361 -29.17 23.80 -4.65
C LYS A 361 -30.53 23.45 -4.02
N GLU A 362 -30.59 23.40 -2.69
CA GLU A 362 -31.78 23.06 -1.92
C GLU A 362 -32.69 24.28 -1.70
N GLN A 363 -32.12 25.48 -1.78
CA GLN A 363 -32.84 26.74 -1.62
C GLN A 363 -33.90 26.97 -2.71
N TYR A 364 -34.88 27.80 -2.36
CA TYR A 364 -35.98 28.20 -3.22
C TYR A 364 -36.34 29.70 -3.03
N PRO A 365 -36.93 30.38 -4.03
CA PRO A 365 -37.10 31.83 -4.03
C PRO A 365 -37.85 32.42 -2.82
N ASN A 366 -38.89 31.74 -2.34
CA ASN A 366 -39.70 32.20 -1.21
C ASN A 366 -39.19 31.68 0.15
N ASP A 367 -37.97 31.15 0.22
CA ASP A 367 -37.37 30.71 1.48
C ASP A 367 -37.14 31.92 2.40
N LEU A 368 -37.52 31.77 3.67
CA LEU A 368 -37.27 32.75 4.72
C LEU A 368 -35.78 33.09 4.87
N TYR A 369 -34.91 32.16 4.47
CA TYR A 369 -33.45 32.27 4.55
C TYR A 369 -32.78 32.36 3.17
N VAL A 370 -33.52 32.73 2.11
CA VAL A 370 -32.98 32.84 0.74
C VAL A 370 -31.77 33.78 0.63
N ASN A 371 -31.70 34.80 1.50
CA ASN A 371 -30.60 35.77 1.56
C ASN A 371 -29.61 35.49 2.72
N ASP A 372 -29.79 34.40 3.48
CA ASP A 372 -28.83 34.00 4.52
C ASP A 372 -27.65 33.30 3.85
N ASP A 373 -26.45 33.84 4.03
CA ASP A 373 -25.21 33.22 3.57
C ASP A 373 -24.69 32.16 4.56
N PHE A 374 -25.42 31.96 5.68
CA PHE A 374 -25.06 31.10 6.79
C PHE A 374 -23.66 31.37 7.34
N TYR A 375 -23.24 32.64 7.35
CA TYR A 375 -21.98 33.07 7.93
C TYR A 375 -21.85 32.65 9.41
N PRO A 376 -20.66 32.20 9.87
CA PRO A 376 -19.38 32.11 9.14
C PRO A 376 -19.17 30.79 8.39
N LEU A 377 -20.16 29.90 8.34
CA LEU A 377 -19.98 28.57 7.77
C LEU A 377 -20.12 28.57 6.26
N GLY A 378 -21.13 29.24 5.70
CA GLY A 378 -21.50 29.10 4.29
C GLY A 378 -22.52 27.98 4.05
N HIS A 379 -22.98 27.85 2.79
CA HIS A 379 -23.93 26.81 2.37
C HIS A 379 -23.33 25.40 2.36
N GLY A 380 -24.14 24.41 2.75
CA GLY A 380 -23.78 22.99 2.70
C GLY A 380 -22.64 22.58 3.64
N GLN A 381 -22.33 23.38 4.66
CA GLN A 381 -21.17 23.22 5.55
C GLN A 381 -21.54 22.66 6.92
N LEU A 382 -20.61 21.93 7.53
CA LEU A 382 -20.83 21.18 8.77
C LEU A 382 -21.02 22.12 9.99
N THR A 383 -22.16 22.02 10.67
CA THR A 383 -22.49 22.84 11.85
C THR A 383 -21.81 22.32 13.12
N SER A 384 -21.80 23.09 14.19
CA SER A 384 -21.27 22.65 15.49
C SER A 384 -21.99 21.42 16.05
N VAL A 385 -23.31 21.31 15.84
CA VAL A 385 -24.08 20.11 16.22
C VAL A 385 -23.62 18.91 15.40
N GLY A 386 -23.44 19.10 14.09
CA GLY A 386 -22.89 18.08 13.22
C GLY A 386 -21.51 17.63 13.66
N LYS A 387 -20.64 18.57 14.05
CA LYS A 387 -19.30 18.24 14.56
C LYS A 387 -19.35 17.36 15.81
N GLN A 388 -20.22 17.69 16.76
CA GLN A 388 -20.41 16.92 17.99
C GLN A 388 -20.90 15.50 17.72
N ARG A 389 -21.85 15.33 16.78
CA ARG A 389 -22.37 14.00 16.43
C ARG A 389 -21.32 13.11 15.81
N GLU A 390 -20.47 13.65 14.95
CA GLU A 390 -19.39 12.86 14.33
C GLU A 390 -18.30 12.50 15.33
N TYR A 391 -18.01 13.40 16.27
CA TYR A 391 -17.14 13.06 17.40
C TYR A 391 -17.76 11.94 18.25
N GLN A 392 -19.07 11.98 18.51
CA GLN A 392 -19.80 10.94 19.24
C GLN A 392 -19.82 9.60 18.50
N LEU A 393 -19.95 9.60 17.17
CA LEU A 393 -19.79 8.41 16.35
C LEU A 393 -18.39 7.81 16.53
N GLY A 394 -17.34 8.63 16.46
CA GLY A 394 -15.97 8.18 16.74
C GLY A 394 -15.78 7.60 18.15
N GLN A 395 -16.40 8.18 19.18
CA GLN A 395 -16.40 7.62 20.54
C GLN A 395 -17.12 6.26 20.61
N THR A 396 -18.22 6.12 19.87
CA THR A 396 -18.98 4.87 19.79
C THR A 396 -18.14 3.79 19.12
N LEU A 397 -17.46 4.11 18.02
CA LEU A 397 -16.53 3.18 17.35
C LEU A 397 -15.35 2.81 18.24
N HIS A 398 -14.76 3.78 18.94
CA HIS A 398 -13.71 3.51 19.92
C HIS A 398 -14.21 2.50 20.93
N THR A 399 -15.39 2.71 21.51
CA THR A 399 -15.97 1.79 22.50
C THR A 399 -16.25 0.40 21.92
N LEU A 400 -16.78 0.31 20.70
CA LEU A 400 -17.12 -0.96 20.06
C LEU A 400 -15.90 -1.79 19.67
N TYR A 401 -14.84 -1.12 19.19
CA TYR A 401 -13.72 -1.77 18.52
C TYR A 401 -12.37 -1.54 19.22
N ASN A 402 -12.32 -0.98 20.43
CA ASN A 402 -11.03 -0.70 21.09
C ASN A 402 -10.16 -1.95 21.24
N ASP A 403 -10.77 -3.07 21.63
CA ASP A 403 -10.04 -4.34 21.79
C ASP A 403 -9.44 -4.84 20.46
N PHE A 404 -10.05 -4.46 19.35
CA PHE A 404 -9.67 -4.86 18.00
C PHE A 404 -8.67 -3.90 17.35
N LEU A 405 -8.98 -2.61 17.35
CA LEU A 405 -8.16 -1.54 16.76
C LEU A 405 -6.97 -1.19 17.64
N GLY A 406 -7.16 -1.23 18.95
CA GLY A 406 -6.21 -0.77 19.95
C GLY A 406 -6.27 0.75 20.17
N ASP A 407 -5.62 1.17 21.24
CA ASP A 407 -5.60 2.55 21.72
C ASP A 407 -4.66 3.50 20.95
N ILE A 408 -3.78 2.95 20.11
CA ILE A 408 -2.73 3.70 19.40
C ILE A 408 -3.02 3.66 17.91
N TYR A 409 -3.13 4.84 17.29
CA TYR A 409 -3.30 4.93 15.84
C TYR A 409 -2.10 4.36 15.11
N ARG A 410 -2.33 3.45 14.16
CA ARG A 410 -1.29 2.96 13.24
C ARG A 410 -1.78 3.20 11.82
N PRO A 411 -1.02 3.92 10.97
CA PRO A 411 -1.45 4.20 9.60
C PRO A 411 -1.86 2.95 8.81
N LYS A 412 -1.20 1.83 9.05
CA LYS A 412 -1.47 0.56 8.38
C LYS A 412 -2.77 -0.11 8.81
N ASP A 413 -3.32 0.23 9.98
CA ASP A 413 -4.52 -0.37 10.56
C ASP A 413 -5.81 0.24 9.97
N LEU A 414 -5.72 1.35 9.23
CA LEU A 414 -6.90 2.12 8.84
C LEU A 414 -6.80 2.69 7.43
N VAL A 415 -7.81 2.45 6.60
CA VAL A 415 -8.07 3.22 5.40
C VAL A 415 -9.24 4.16 5.69
N ALA A 416 -8.98 5.46 5.62
CA ALA A 416 -9.97 6.50 5.85
C ALA A 416 -10.13 7.34 4.59
N ARG A 417 -11.32 7.31 3.99
CA ARG A 417 -11.64 8.02 2.75
C ARG A 417 -12.95 8.79 2.88
N SER A 418 -13.02 9.99 2.33
CA SER A 418 -14.26 10.74 2.18
C SER A 418 -14.59 11.03 0.71
N THR A 419 -15.80 11.49 0.44
CA THR A 419 -16.09 12.23 -0.79
C THR A 419 -15.40 13.61 -0.77
N GLY A 420 -15.34 14.29 -1.92
CA GLY A 420 -14.69 15.61 -2.06
C GLY A 420 -15.41 16.81 -1.41
N PHE A 421 -16.46 16.60 -0.62
CA PHE A 421 -17.18 17.70 0.07
C PHE A 421 -16.51 18.06 1.39
N ASP A 422 -16.41 19.33 1.72
CA ASP A 422 -15.79 19.76 2.99
C ASP A 422 -16.48 19.16 4.21
N ARG A 423 -17.83 19.10 4.20
CA ARG A 423 -18.60 18.47 5.28
C ARG A 423 -18.23 17.01 5.53
N THR A 424 -17.96 16.20 4.50
CA THR A 424 -17.59 14.79 4.67
C THR A 424 -16.12 14.65 5.09
N ARG A 425 -15.24 15.51 4.57
CA ARG A 425 -13.83 15.57 4.99
C ARG A 425 -13.70 15.94 6.47
N MET A 426 -14.42 16.97 6.92
CA MET A 426 -14.46 17.40 8.32
C MET A 426 -15.08 16.34 9.23
N SER A 427 -16.19 15.74 8.80
CA SER A 427 -16.82 14.60 9.49
C SER A 427 -15.84 13.45 9.74
N LEU A 428 -15.10 13.04 8.71
CA LEU A 428 -14.08 11.98 8.84
C LEU A 428 -13.01 12.35 9.85
N GLN A 429 -12.48 13.58 9.81
CA GLN A 429 -11.50 14.03 10.78
C GLN A 429 -12.01 13.97 12.22
N LEU A 430 -13.28 14.31 12.45
CA LEU A 430 -13.89 14.30 13.78
C LEU A 430 -14.10 12.88 14.31
N VAL A 431 -14.62 11.97 13.47
CA VAL A 431 -14.74 10.55 13.81
C VAL A 431 -13.37 9.99 14.21
N LEU A 432 -12.33 10.27 13.42
CA LEU A 432 -10.97 9.79 13.68
C LEU A 432 -10.35 10.41 14.92
N SER A 433 -10.63 11.69 15.18
CA SER A 433 -10.14 12.40 16.38
C SER A 433 -10.66 11.76 17.67
N ALA A 434 -11.91 11.31 17.67
CA ALA A 434 -12.50 10.59 18.79
C ALA A 434 -12.12 9.10 18.83
N LEU A 435 -11.89 8.49 17.66
CA LEU A 435 -11.48 7.08 17.55
C LEU A 435 -10.06 6.85 18.08
N TYR A 436 -9.14 7.80 17.82
CA TYR A 436 -7.73 7.72 18.21
C TYR A 436 -7.23 9.01 18.87
N PRO A 437 -7.68 9.33 20.09
CA PRO A 437 -7.05 10.39 20.87
C PRO A 437 -5.55 10.07 21.08
N PRO A 438 -4.65 11.06 21.00
CA PRO A 438 -3.22 10.80 21.15
C PRO A 438 -2.90 10.20 22.53
N LYS A 439 -2.16 9.09 22.54
CA LYS A 439 -1.73 8.38 23.75
C LYS A 439 -0.23 8.09 23.69
N GLY A 440 0.43 8.18 24.85
CA GLY A 440 1.86 7.90 24.99
C GLY A 440 2.71 8.69 23.99
N PRO A 441 3.51 8.03 23.13
CA PRO A 441 4.40 8.72 22.18
C PRO A 441 3.66 9.49 21.07
N GLN A 442 2.35 9.31 20.91
CA GLN A 442 1.53 10.09 19.96
C GLN A 442 1.07 11.45 20.52
N VAL A 443 1.29 11.71 21.81
CA VAL A 443 1.05 13.03 22.41
C VAL A 443 2.16 13.98 21.98
N TRP A 444 1.93 14.67 20.86
CA TRP A 444 2.85 15.65 20.31
C TRP A 444 2.67 17.05 20.91
N ASN A 445 1.52 17.31 21.54
CA ASN A 445 1.18 18.58 22.19
C ASN A 445 0.31 18.34 23.45
N GLU A 446 0.83 18.68 24.63
CA GLU A 446 0.15 18.46 25.91
C GLU A 446 -1.14 19.28 26.09
N SER A 447 -1.27 20.40 25.37
CA SER A 447 -2.44 21.28 25.45
C SER A 447 -3.51 20.95 24.39
N LEU A 448 -3.26 19.98 23.51
CA LEU A 448 -4.16 19.63 22.40
C LEU A 448 -4.32 18.11 22.29
N ASN A 449 -5.46 17.60 22.76
CA ASN A 449 -5.82 16.18 22.69
C ASN A 449 -6.30 15.79 21.27
N TRP A 450 -5.45 16.01 20.28
CA TRP A 450 -5.70 15.72 18.87
C TRP A 450 -4.38 15.36 18.17
N GLN A 451 -4.44 14.46 17.20
CA GLN A 451 -3.32 14.13 16.34
C GLN A 451 -3.74 14.09 14.87
N PRO A 452 -2.85 14.42 13.93
CA PRO A 452 -3.14 14.25 12.52
C PRO A 452 -3.24 12.75 12.18
N ILE A 453 -4.33 12.37 11.52
CA ILE A 453 -4.61 11.01 11.05
C ILE A 453 -4.78 11.08 9.53
N LEU A 454 -4.17 10.15 8.80
CA LEU A 454 -4.20 10.15 7.35
C LEU A 454 -5.63 9.93 6.84
N THR A 455 -6.08 10.84 5.96
CA THR A 455 -7.34 10.72 5.23
C THR A 455 -7.11 11.01 3.76
N SER A 456 -7.94 10.40 2.92
CA SER A 456 -7.96 10.63 1.48
C SER A 456 -9.34 11.09 1.04
N TYR A 457 -9.43 11.73 -0.12
CA TYR A 457 -10.70 11.96 -0.80
C TYR A 457 -10.50 11.83 -2.30
N VAL A 458 -11.59 11.57 -3.01
CA VAL A 458 -11.62 11.57 -4.48
C VAL A 458 -12.53 12.71 -4.93
N PRO A 459 -12.13 13.51 -5.94
CA PRO A 459 -13.01 14.52 -6.53
C PRO A 459 -14.34 13.90 -6.96
N GLU A 460 -15.45 14.64 -6.83
CA GLU A 460 -16.79 14.08 -7.07
C GLU A 460 -16.93 13.41 -8.43
N ILE A 461 -16.44 14.05 -9.50
CA ILE A 461 -16.51 13.53 -10.87
C ILE A 461 -15.65 12.28 -11.07
N GLU A 462 -14.73 12.02 -10.14
CA GLU A 462 -13.81 10.90 -10.13
C GLU A 462 -14.25 9.75 -9.20
N ASP A 463 -15.26 9.97 -8.36
CA ASP A 463 -15.60 9.07 -7.27
C ASP A 463 -16.61 7.99 -7.70
N THR A 464 -16.12 6.92 -8.34
CA THR A 464 -16.92 5.74 -8.70
C THR A 464 -17.32 4.85 -7.54
N LEU A 465 -16.71 5.02 -6.36
CA LEU A 465 -16.99 4.17 -5.22
C LEU A 465 -18.15 4.73 -4.39
N LEU A 466 -18.06 6.00 -4.00
CA LEU A 466 -19.01 6.65 -3.11
C LEU A 466 -20.03 7.54 -3.86
N ARG A 467 -19.77 7.86 -5.14
CA ARG A 467 -20.65 8.66 -6.02
C ARG A 467 -20.93 8.01 -7.40
N PRO A 468 -21.25 6.71 -7.51
CA PRO A 468 -21.44 6.04 -8.80
C PRO A 468 -22.68 6.48 -9.59
N PHE A 469 -23.53 7.37 -9.07
CA PHE A 469 -24.70 7.85 -9.81
C PHE A 469 -24.34 8.69 -11.06
N LEU A 470 -23.07 9.09 -11.20
CA LEU A 470 -22.57 9.74 -12.41
C LEU A 470 -22.30 8.76 -13.57
N CYS A 471 -22.29 7.45 -13.31
CA CYS A 471 -22.07 6.41 -14.32
C CYS A 471 -23.21 6.38 -15.34
N LEU A 472 -22.86 6.33 -16.62
CA LEU A 472 -23.84 6.35 -17.72
C LEU A 472 -24.83 5.18 -17.62
N GLN A 473 -24.33 3.96 -17.38
CA GLN A 473 -25.16 2.76 -17.26
C GLN A 473 -26.20 2.90 -16.14
N TYR A 474 -25.81 3.51 -15.01
CA TYR A 474 -26.74 3.77 -13.91
C TYR A 474 -27.80 4.80 -14.31
N LYS A 475 -27.39 5.91 -14.94
CA LYS A 475 -28.31 6.96 -15.41
C LYS A 475 -29.34 6.42 -16.41
N GLU A 476 -28.90 5.60 -17.35
CA GLU A 476 -29.76 4.97 -18.36
C GLU A 476 -30.77 4.01 -17.74
N GLU A 477 -30.32 3.15 -16.82
CA GLU A 477 -31.21 2.23 -16.12
C GLU A 477 -32.20 2.97 -15.22
N LEU A 478 -31.77 4.03 -14.53
CA LEU A 478 -32.64 4.85 -13.71
C LEU A 478 -33.71 5.53 -14.56
N LYS A 479 -33.33 6.07 -15.72
CA LYS A 479 -34.28 6.66 -16.67
C LYS A 479 -35.31 5.61 -17.13
N ARG A 480 -34.87 4.39 -17.42
CA ARG A 480 -35.78 3.29 -17.78
C ARG A 480 -36.73 2.92 -16.65
N VAL A 481 -36.24 2.85 -15.41
CA VAL A 481 -37.04 2.53 -14.22
C VAL A 481 -38.11 3.60 -13.96
N LEU A 482 -37.75 4.89 -14.09
CA LEU A 482 -38.68 6.01 -13.96
C LEU A 482 -39.82 5.98 -15.01
N GLU A 483 -39.61 5.27 -16.13
CA GLU A 483 -40.62 5.11 -17.17
C GLU A 483 -41.62 3.96 -16.92
N LEU A 484 -41.42 3.13 -15.88
CA LEU A 484 -42.29 2.01 -15.57
C LEU A 484 -43.71 2.46 -15.18
N PRO A 485 -44.79 1.88 -15.75
CA PRO A 485 -46.17 2.33 -15.49
C PRO A 485 -46.56 2.36 -14.01
N GLU A 486 -46.16 1.34 -13.25
CA GLU A 486 -46.41 1.22 -11.82
C GLU A 486 -45.74 2.34 -11.03
N LEU A 487 -44.48 2.66 -11.37
CA LEU A 487 -43.74 3.70 -10.68
C LEU A 487 -44.22 5.10 -11.08
N LYS A 488 -44.55 5.32 -12.36
CA LYS A 488 -45.21 6.56 -12.79
C LYS A 488 -46.52 6.79 -12.03
N THR A 489 -47.31 5.74 -11.86
CA THR A 489 -48.57 5.81 -11.10
C THR A 489 -48.32 6.17 -9.63
N GLU A 490 -47.28 5.59 -9.02
CA GLU A 490 -46.91 5.89 -7.63
C GLU A 490 -46.37 7.33 -7.47
N ILE A 491 -45.56 7.81 -8.42
CA ILE A 491 -45.04 9.18 -8.46
C ILE A 491 -46.18 10.19 -8.65
N GLU A 492 -47.16 9.89 -9.52
CA GLU A 492 -48.29 10.77 -9.81
C GLU A 492 -49.13 11.11 -8.57
N ARG A 493 -49.11 10.22 -7.55
CA ARG A 493 -49.72 10.48 -6.22
C ARG A 493 -49.22 11.78 -5.59
N PHE A 494 -47.97 12.18 -5.88
CA PHE A 494 -47.33 13.37 -5.32
C PHE A 494 -47.51 14.62 -6.21
N ARG A 495 -48.18 14.52 -7.37
CA ARG A 495 -48.40 15.67 -8.25
C ARG A 495 -49.14 16.83 -7.57
N PRO A 496 -50.19 16.61 -6.75
CA PRO A 496 -50.82 17.71 -6.02
C PRO A 496 -49.85 18.40 -5.05
N LEU A 497 -48.97 17.63 -4.39
CA LEU A 497 -47.93 18.19 -3.52
C LEU A 497 -46.94 19.03 -4.33
N MET A 498 -46.43 18.52 -5.45
CA MET A 498 -45.50 19.25 -6.32
C MET A 498 -46.10 20.57 -6.85
N GLN A 499 -47.36 20.56 -7.25
CA GLN A 499 -48.08 21.76 -7.70
C GLN A 499 -48.23 22.79 -6.58
N ASN A 500 -48.62 22.35 -5.39
CA ASN A 500 -48.76 23.22 -4.23
C ASN A 500 -47.42 23.84 -3.82
N LEU A 501 -46.38 23.00 -3.69
CA LEU A 501 -45.03 23.46 -3.37
C LEU A 501 -44.48 24.43 -4.41
N SER A 502 -44.80 24.25 -5.69
CA SER A 502 -44.36 25.19 -6.73
C SER A 502 -44.92 26.60 -6.53
N VAL A 503 -46.16 26.71 -6.03
CA VAL A 503 -46.77 27.99 -5.67
C VAL A 503 -46.17 28.55 -4.39
N GLU A 504 -46.07 27.75 -3.33
CA GLU A 504 -45.60 28.19 -2.01
C GLU A 504 -44.12 28.63 -2.03
N THR A 505 -43.27 27.90 -2.75
CA THR A 505 -41.82 28.12 -2.77
C THR A 505 -41.35 29.05 -3.88
N GLY A 506 -42.15 29.23 -4.95
CA GLY A 506 -41.76 29.94 -6.17
C GLY A 506 -40.75 29.20 -7.05
N LYS A 507 -40.47 27.91 -6.79
CA LYS A 507 -39.58 27.02 -7.57
C LYS A 507 -40.40 25.89 -8.17
N GLU A 508 -40.17 25.51 -9.42
CA GLU A 508 -40.87 24.37 -10.02
C GLU A 508 -40.43 23.04 -9.37
N TYR A 509 -41.41 22.24 -8.94
CA TYR A 509 -41.20 20.85 -8.49
C TYR A 509 -41.82 19.91 -9.51
N SER A 510 -41.02 19.01 -10.07
CA SER A 510 -41.47 18.09 -11.13
C SER A 510 -41.04 16.65 -10.90
N THR A 511 -40.13 16.41 -9.96
CA THR A 511 -39.56 15.09 -9.68
C THR A 511 -39.55 14.76 -8.19
N LEU A 512 -39.46 13.47 -7.85
CA LEU A 512 -39.21 13.04 -6.47
C LEU A 512 -37.89 13.61 -5.92
N HIS A 513 -36.90 13.81 -6.79
CA HIS A 513 -35.62 14.40 -6.39
C HIS A 513 -35.77 15.84 -5.90
N ASP A 514 -36.63 16.65 -6.55
CA ASP A 514 -36.91 18.02 -6.10
C ASP A 514 -37.51 18.03 -4.69
N LEU A 515 -38.47 17.12 -4.44
CA LEU A 515 -39.09 16.95 -3.12
C LEU A 515 -38.07 16.49 -2.06
N HIS A 516 -37.16 15.58 -2.43
CA HIS A 516 -36.07 15.16 -1.55
C HIS A 516 -35.08 16.30 -1.23
N LEU A 517 -34.78 17.19 -2.18
CA LEU A 517 -33.94 18.37 -1.91
C LEU A 517 -34.62 19.32 -0.91
N LEU A 518 -35.93 19.56 -1.03
CA LEU A 518 -36.69 20.35 -0.06
C LEU A 518 -36.74 19.66 1.32
N PHE A 519 -36.91 18.35 1.36
CA PHE A 519 -36.84 17.59 2.62
C PHE A 519 -35.49 17.77 3.32
N ASN A 520 -34.38 17.78 2.56
CA ASN A 520 -33.04 18.00 3.11
C ASN A 520 -32.85 19.43 3.61
N ASP A 521 -33.37 20.44 2.90
CA ASP A 521 -33.38 21.83 3.34
C ASP A 521 -34.07 21.97 4.71
N PHE A 522 -35.30 21.47 4.81
CA PHE A 522 -36.07 21.53 6.06
C PHE A 522 -35.40 20.76 7.20
N THR A 523 -34.77 19.63 6.89
CA THR A 523 -33.98 18.86 7.86
C THR A 523 -32.78 19.67 8.36
N ALA A 524 -32.05 20.36 7.47
CA ALA A 524 -30.92 21.21 7.82
C ALA A 524 -31.37 22.40 8.68
N LEU A 525 -32.39 23.15 8.25
CA LEU A 525 -32.95 24.29 8.99
C LEU A 525 -33.47 23.86 10.37
N LYS A 526 -34.21 22.75 10.45
CA LYS A 526 -34.71 22.22 11.73
C LYS A 526 -33.58 21.84 12.68
N SER A 527 -32.50 21.24 12.17
CA SER A 527 -31.33 20.88 12.99
C SER A 527 -30.61 22.10 13.59
N MET A 528 -30.74 23.25 12.94
CA MET A 528 -30.21 24.53 13.39
C MET A 528 -31.18 25.31 14.29
N ASN A 529 -32.30 24.69 14.69
CA ASN A 529 -33.39 25.33 15.43
C ASN A 529 -33.97 26.56 14.70
N ARG A 530 -33.95 26.58 13.36
CA ARG A 530 -34.61 27.60 12.56
C ARG A 530 -36.11 27.30 12.46
N SER A 531 -36.92 28.35 12.39
CA SER A 531 -38.34 28.21 12.11
C SER A 531 -38.54 27.87 10.63
N LEU A 532 -39.42 26.92 10.36
CA LEU A 532 -39.88 26.59 9.01
C LEU A 532 -41.19 27.35 8.70
N PRO A 533 -41.56 27.49 7.42
CA PRO A 533 -42.86 28.05 7.05
C PRO A 533 -44.01 27.26 7.66
N LYS A 534 -45.09 27.93 8.09
CA LYS A 534 -46.24 27.26 8.74
C LYS A 534 -46.87 26.16 7.89
N TRP A 535 -46.93 26.35 6.57
CA TRP A 535 -47.48 25.35 5.65
C TRP A 535 -46.68 24.04 5.61
N SER A 536 -45.43 24.04 6.10
CA SER A 536 -44.59 22.84 6.12
C SER A 536 -44.95 21.86 7.25
N GLU A 537 -45.66 22.32 8.28
CA GLU A 537 -45.97 21.52 9.49
C GLU A 537 -46.79 20.26 9.19
N ASP A 538 -47.62 20.29 8.14
CA ASP A 538 -48.48 19.17 7.74
C ASP A 538 -47.77 18.12 6.86
N ILE A 539 -46.58 18.44 6.35
CA ILE A 539 -45.84 17.59 5.40
C ILE A 539 -44.45 17.18 5.89
N PHE A 540 -43.92 17.84 6.92
CA PHE A 540 -42.60 17.63 7.51
C PHE A 540 -42.65 17.81 9.04
N PRO A 541 -41.91 17.02 9.86
CA PRO A 541 -40.89 16.03 9.49
C PRO A 541 -41.44 14.70 8.99
N ASP A 542 -42.72 14.43 9.28
CA ASP A 542 -43.48 13.27 8.82
C ASP A 542 -44.57 13.74 7.83
N GLY A 543 -45.10 12.83 7.01
CA GLY A 543 -46.16 13.15 6.04
C GLY A 543 -45.70 13.07 4.58
N LEU A 544 -46.42 13.74 3.68
CA LEU A 544 -46.26 13.52 2.24
C LEU A 544 -44.87 13.90 1.69
N LEU A 545 -44.17 14.86 2.29
CA LEU A 545 -42.80 15.20 1.87
C LEU A 545 -41.80 14.11 2.28
N SER A 546 -41.96 13.55 3.49
CA SER A 546 -41.17 12.40 3.95
C SER A 546 -41.46 11.15 3.11
N ASP A 547 -42.73 10.87 2.81
CA ASP A 547 -43.13 9.77 1.94
C ASP A 547 -42.51 9.88 0.55
N ALA A 548 -42.48 11.10 -0.01
CA ALA A 548 -41.87 11.36 -1.32
C ALA A 548 -40.35 11.18 -1.28
N ALA A 549 -39.70 11.63 -0.21
CA ALA A 549 -38.27 11.42 -0.01
C ALA A 549 -37.96 9.91 0.10
N ASP A 550 -38.71 9.15 0.91
CA ASP A 550 -38.54 7.70 1.03
C ASP A 550 -38.80 6.97 -0.30
N LEU A 551 -39.77 7.44 -1.10
CA LEU A 551 -40.00 6.91 -2.44
C LEU A 551 -38.83 7.21 -3.38
N ASP A 552 -38.22 8.41 -3.34
CA ASP A 552 -37.01 8.73 -4.11
C ASP A 552 -35.92 7.68 -3.86
N TYR A 553 -35.67 7.36 -2.58
CA TYR A 553 -34.73 6.30 -2.18
C TYR A 553 -35.12 4.93 -2.75
N LYS A 554 -36.40 4.53 -2.64
CA LYS A 554 -36.87 3.26 -3.21
C LYS A 554 -36.67 3.21 -4.73
N THR A 555 -36.90 4.32 -5.42
CA THR A 555 -36.74 4.43 -6.87
C THR A 555 -35.28 4.28 -7.30
N ILE A 556 -34.34 4.96 -6.63
CA ILE A 556 -32.93 4.93 -7.01
C ILE A 556 -32.24 3.58 -6.74
N PHE A 557 -32.91 2.67 -6.01
CA PHE A 557 -32.49 1.27 -5.74
C PHE A 557 -33.57 0.25 -6.13
N TYR A 558 -34.47 0.61 -7.06
CA TYR A 558 -35.71 -0.14 -7.31
C TYR A 558 -35.49 -1.61 -7.69
N ASN A 559 -34.51 -1.87 -8.55
CA ASN A 559 -34.22 -3.20 -9.05
C ASN A 559 -32.74 -3.61 -8.81
N ASP A 560 -32.45 -4.88 -9.10
CA ASP A 560 -31.12 -5.45 -8.87
C ASP A 560 -30.04 -4.79 -9.73
N ASN A 561 -30.36 -4.29 -10.92
CA ASN A 561 -29.41 -3.54 -11.75
C ASN A 561 -29.00 -2.21 -11.10
N LEU A 562 -29.97 -1.42 -10.62
CA LEU A 562 -29.68 -0.16 -9.91
C LEU A 562 -28.91 -0.42 -8.62
N LYS A 563 -29.27 -1.46 -7.86
CA LYS A 563 -28.51 -1.89 -6.68
C LYS A 563 -27.09 -2.27 -7.07
N ARG A 564 -26.88 -3.08 -8.11
CA ARG A 564 -25.57 -3.51 -8.57
C ARG A 564 -24.69 -2.36 -9.08
N LEU A 565 -25.25 -1.44 -9.86
CA LEU A 565 -24.52 -0.30 -10.43
C LEU A 565 -24.28 0.85 -9.43
N ARG A 566 -24.94 0.83 -8.26
CA ARG A 566 -24.80 1.87 -7.23
C ARG A 566 -24.28 1.32 -5.91
N SER A 567 -25.07 0.49 -5.23
CA SER A 567 -24.68 -0.18 -3.98
C SER A 567 -23.55 -1.19 -4.19
N GLY A 568 -23.58 -1.86 -5.34
CA GLY A 568 -22.63 -2.90 -5.71
C GLY A 568 -21.20 -2.43 -5.80
N MET A 569 -20.96 -1.15 -6.09
CA MET A 569 -19.62 -0.56 -6.17
C MET A 569 -18.89 -0.67 -4.82
N VAL A 570 -19.57 -0.29 -3.72
CA VAL A 570 -19.04 -0.45 -2.36
C VAL A 570 -19.04 -1.92 -1.94
N LEU A 571 -20.08 -2.67 -2.29
CA LEU A 571 -20.18 -4.09 -1.97
C LEU A 571 -19.06 -4.92 -2.61
N ARG A 572 -18.65 -4.62 -3.85
CA ARG A 572 -17.53 -5.27 -4.53
C ARG A 572 -16.25 -5.04 -3.76
N ASN A 573 -16.00 -3.80 -3.35
CA ASN A 573 -14.83 -3.46 -2.54
C ASN A 573 -14.81 -4.23 -1.20
N ILE A 574 -15.95 -4.31 -0.52
CA ILE A 574 -16.11 -5.09 0.72
C ILE A 574 -15.83 -6.58 0.47
N THR A 575 -16.53 -7.17 -0.49
CA THR A 575 -16.50 -8.62 -0.76
C THR A 575 -15.17 -9.09 -1.31
N ASP A 576 -14.53 -8.35 -2.22
CA ASP A 576 -13.21 -8.68 -2.72
C ASP A 576 -12.17 -8.59 -1.60
N THR A 577 -12.24 -7.57 -0.75
CA THR A 577 -11.34 -7.48 0.41
C THR A 577 -11.54 -8.65 1.36
N MET A 578 -12.80 -9.01 1.69
CA MET A 578 -13.08 -10.17 2.53
C MET A 578 -12.57 -11.47 1.91
N LYS A 579 -12.77 -11.69 0.60
CA LYS A 579 -12.23 -12.85 -0.12
C LYS A 579 -10.72 -12.88 -0.02
N ASP A 580 -10.07 -11.78 -0.34
CA ASP A 580 -8.61 -11.66 -0.34
C ASP A 580 -8.03 -11.89 1.06
N ILE A 581 -8.74 -11.49 2.13
CA ILE A 581 -8.40 -11.84 3.52
C ILE A 581 -8.52 -13.35 3.74
N ILE A 582 -9.65 -13.94 3.37
CA ILE A 582 -9.93 -15.36 3.61
C ILE A 582 -8.93 -16.27 2.86
N VAL A 583 -8.53 -15.89 1.65
CA VAL A 583 -7.56 -16.65 0.83
C VAL A 583 -6.11 -16.21 1.04
N GLY A 584 -5.85 -15.29 1.97
CA GLY A 584 -4.50 -14.83 2.32
C GLY A 584 -3.79 -13.96 1.28
N LYS A 585 -4.52 -13.40 0.30
CA LYS A 585 -4.00 -12.46 -0.72
C LYS A 585 -3.75 -11.06 -0.15
N LEU A 586 -4.64 -10.57 0.71
CA LEU A 586 -4.48 -9.30 1.42
C LEU A 586 -3.74 -9.57 2.73
N LYS A 587 -2.45 -9.20 2.77
CA LYS A 587 -1.69 -9.17 4.03
C LYS A 587 -2.33 -8.15 4.97
N THR A 588 -2.94 -8.66 6.03
CA THR A 588 -3.94 -8.06 6.92
C THR A 588 -3.45 -6.89 7.78
N HIS A 589 -2.75 -5.85 7.30
CA HIS A 589 -2.52 -4.70 8.20
C HIS A 589 -3.78 -3.88 8.37
N GLN A 590 -4.52 -3.77 7.26
CA GLN A 590 -5.89 -3.30 7.16
C GLN A 590 -6.72 -3.82 8.33
N LYS A 591 -7.10 -2.98 9.31
CA LYS A 591 -8.13 -3.34 10.30
C LYS A 591 -9.48 -2.73 10.06
N MET A 592 -9.53 -1.54 9.49
CA MET A 592 -10.80 -0.91 9.22
C MET A 592 -10.75 -0.04 7.96
N ASN A 593 -11.84 -0.09 7.19
CA ASN A 593 -12.13 0.84 6.11
C ASN A 593 -13.24 1.78 6.57
N ILE A 594 -12.95 3.08 6.71
CA ILE A 594 -13.93 4.09 7.09
C ILE A 594 -14.17 5.01 5.90
N PHE A 595 -15.42 5.03 5.43
CA PHE A 595 -15.88 5.85 4.32
C PHE A 595 -16.86 6.93 4.79
N SER A 596 -16.47 8.20 4.71
CA SER A 596 -17.35 9.34 4.99
C SER A 596 -18.03 9.85 3.73
N ALA A 597 -19.36 9.78 3.71
CA ALA A 597 -20.15 10.05 2.51
C ALA A 597 -21.51 10.68 2.85
N HIS A 598 -22.55 10.30 2.12
CA HIS A 598 -23.86 10.93 2.16
C HIS A 598 -24.94 9.91 2.59
N ASP A 599 -26.12 10.42 2.89
CA ASP A 599 -27.34 9.62 3.12
C ASP A 599 -27.55 8.56 2.04
N GLN A 600 -27.47 8.94 0.77
CA GLN A 600 -27.59 8.02 -0.36
C GLN A 600 -26.58 6.89 -0.35
N THR A 601 -25.36 7.11 0.16
CA THR A 601 -24.34 6.07 0.26
C THR A 601 -24.63 5.10 1.42
N VAL A 602 -25.13 5.60 2.54
CA VAL A 602 -25.56 4.76 3.67
C VAL A 602 -26.79 3.93 3.28
N ALA A 603 -27.78 4.56 2.65
CA ALA A 603 -28.97 3.89 2.12
C ALA A 603 -28.62 2.80 1.10
N ALA A 604 -27.61 3.04 0.25
CA ALA A 604 -27.13 2.08 -0.71
C ALA A 604 -26.62 0.78 -0.05
N LEU A 605 -25.98 0.85 1.11
CA LEU A 605 -25.62 -0.37 1.84
C LEU A 605 -26.79 -0.97 2.59
N LEU A 606 -27.63 -0.15 3.23
CA LEU A 606 -28.80 -0.63 3.98
C LEU A 606 -29.72 -1.50 3.12
N VAL A 607 -29.96 -1.12 1.87
CA VAL A 607 -30.84 -1.89 0.96
C VAL A 607 -30.31 -3.30 0.64
N LEU A 608 -29.01 -3.55 0.88
CA LEU A 608 -28.39 -4.87 0.67
C LEU A 608 -28.31 -5.68 1.96
N VAL A 609 -28.04 -5.03 3.09
CA VAL A 609 -27.67 -5.70 4.35
C VAL A 609 -28.72 -5.61 5.45
N SER A 610 -29.92 -5.08 5.15
CA SER A 610 -31.06 -5.01 6.05
C SER A 610 -32.34 -5.52 5.41
N ASP A 611 -33.15 -6.23 6.19
CA ASP A 611 -34.54 -6.61 5.88
C ASP A 611 -35.57 -5.53 6.23
N ASN A 612 -35.14 -4.38 6.78
CA ASN A 612 -36.01 -3.28 7.12
C ASN A 612 -36.33 -2.38 5.92
N VAL A 613 -37.41 -1.61 6.06
CA VAL A 613 -37.84 -0.66 5.04
C VAL A 613 -36.80 0.46 4.88
N LEU A 614 -36.42 0.70 3.62
CA LEU A 614 -35.55 1.79 3.22
C LEU A 614 -36.16 3.14 3.63
N HIS A 615 -35.36 3.96 4.29
CA HIS A 615 -35.73 5.28 4.80
C HIS A 615 -34.57 6.25 4.56
N VAL A 616 -34.82 7.56 4.63
CA VAL A 616 -33.75 8.57 4.61
C VAL A 616 -32.83 8.42 5.85
N PRO A 617 -31.54 8.04 5.69
CA PRO A 617 -30.64 7.87 6.83
C PRO A 617 -30.41 9.18 7.56
N LYS A 618 -30.45 9.20 8.90
CA LYS A 618 -30.26 10.43 9.71
C LYS A 618 -28.80 10.90 9.69
N TYR A 619 -28.55 12.16 10.08
CA TYR A 619 -27.17 12.69 10.18
C TYR A 619 -26.30 11.81 11.08
N SER A 620 -25.03 11.64 10.70
CA SER A 620 -24.07 10.76 11.39
C SER A 620 -24.46 9.27 11.45
N SER A 621 -25.54 8.84 10.77
CA SER A 621 -25.87 7.41 10.69
C SER A 621 -24.78 6.64 9.94
N SER A 622 -24.57 5.37 10.30
CA SER A 622 -23.51 4.54 9.73
C SER A 622 -23.89 3.07 9.62
N VAL A 623 -23.52 2.43 8.50
CA VAL A 623 -23.53 0.98 8.36
C VAL A 623 -22.12 0.43 8.57
N MET A 624 -22.00 -0.56 9.44
CA MET A 624 -20.78 -1.33 9.67
C MET A 624 -20.98 -2.75 9.14
N VAL A 625 -20.00 -3.30 8.43
CA VAL A 625 -19.98 -4.67 7.93
C VAL A 625 -18.69 -5.33 8.41
N GLU A 626 -18.84 -6.27 9.34
CA GLU A 626 -17.75 -6.92 10.08
C GLU A 626 -17.45 -8.29 9.48
N LEU A 627 -16.16 -8.63 9.34
CA LEU A 627 -15.72 -9.99 8.98
C LEU A 627 -15.19 -10.70 10.24
N LEU A 628 -15.93 -11.69 10.71
CA LEU A 628 -15.68 -12.40 11.95
C LEU A 628 -15.15 -13.81 11.68
N ARG A 629 -14.22 -14.29 12.50
CA ARG A 629 -13.74 -15.69 12.46
C ARG A 629 -14.13 -16.42 13.74
N LYS A 630 -14.71 -17.62 13.60
CA LYS A 630 -15.05 -18.52 14.72
C LYS A 630 -14.83 -19.97 14.30
N ASN A 631 -13.99 -20.70 15.04
CA ASN A 631 -13.67 -22.11 14.78
C ASN A 631 -13.32 -22.37 13.30
N ASP A 632 -12.38 -21.58 12.77
CA ASP A 632 -11.90 -21.62 11.38
C ASP A 632 -12.93 -21.30 10.28
N ASN A 633 -14.15 -20.90 10.66
CA ASN A 633 -15.17 -20.44 9.73
C ASN A 633 -15.30 -18.92 9.79
N TYR A 634 -15.63 -18.33 8.63
CA TYR A 634 -15.82 -16.89 8.48
C TYR A 634 -17.30 -16.52 8.43
N PHE A 635 -17.64 -15.39 9.03
CA PHE A 635 -18.99 -14.87 9.13
C PHE A 635 -19.01 -13.37 8.85
N VAL A 636 -20.11 -12.88 8.31
CA VAL A 636 -20.38 -11.47 8.10
C VAL A 636 -21.47 -11.03 9.05
N LYS A 637 -21.25 -9.91 9.72
CA LYS A 637 -22.26 -9.26 10.56
C LYS A 637 -22.41 -7.81 10.13
N ALA A 638 -23.64 -7.36 9.94
CA ALA A 638 -23.93 -5.96 9.65
C ALA A 638 -24.54 -5.27 10.87
N ARG A 639 -24.20 -4.01 11.09
CA ARG A 639 -24.76 -3.15 12.14
C ARG A 639 -25.11 -1.79 11.58
N TYR A 640 -26.09 -1.15 12.20
CA TYR A 640 -26.51 0.20 11.88
C TYR A 640 -26.43 1.09 13.12
N TYR A 641 -25.58 2.10 13.06
CA TYR A 641 -25.62 3.22 13.98
C TYR A 641 -26.66 4.21 13.44
N LEU A 642 -27.74 4.42 14.19
CA LEU A 642 -28.90 5.21 13.73
C LEU A 642 -28.59 6.70 13.56
N GLY A 643 -27.50 7.20 14.18
CA GLY A 643 -27.19 8.63 14.26
C GLY A 643 -28.05 9.34 15.30
N ILE A 644 -29.38 9.40 15.05
CA ILE A 644 -30.35 10.06 15.94
C ILE A 644 -31.51 9.08 16.19
N PRO A 645 -31.61 8.46 17.40
CA PRO A 645 -30.68 8.54 18.52
C PRO A 645 -29.32 7.86 18.24
N PRO A 646 -28.27 8.13 19.03
CA PRO A 646 -26.93 7.57 18.84
C PRO A 646 -26.85 6.10 19.33
N THR A 647 -27.60 5.22 18.67
CA THR A 647 -27.78 3.81 19.05
C THR A 647 -27.27 2.90 17.95
N VAL A 648 -26.62 1.80 18.33
CA VAL A 648 -26.17 0.74 17.42
C VAL A 648 -27.16 -0.42 17.49
N VAL A 649 -27.61 -0.89 16.34
CA VAL A 649 -28.46 -2.07 16.22
C VAL A 649 -27.82 -3.07 15.26
N ASP A 650 -27.98 -4.36 15.55
CA ASP A 650 -27.56 -5.42 14.63
C ASP A 650 -28.58 -5.53 13.50
N LEU A 651 -28.08 -5.62 12.27
CA LEU A 651 -28.91 -5.82 11.08
C LEU A 651 -29.02 -7.31 10.75
N LYS A 652 -30.15 -7.67 10.14
CA LYS A 652 -30.34 -8.98 9.56
C LYS A 652 -30.27 -8.87 8.05
N ILE A 653 -29.25 -9.51 7.47
CA ILE A 653 -29.08 -9.61 6.03
C ILE A 653 -30.26 -10.44 5.48
N PRO A 654 -31.00 -9.97 4.45
CA PRO A 654 -32.13 -10.69 3.89
C PRO A 654 -31.75 -12.13 3.50
N GLY A 655 -32.54 -13.11 3.96
CA GLY A 655 -32.26 -14.52 3.71
C GLY A 655 -31.18 -15.15 4.60
N CYS A 656 -30.61 -14.41 5.56
CA CYS A 656 -29.57 -14.91 6.46
C CYS A 656 -29.89 -14.70 7.96
N LYS A 657 -29.01 -15.22 8.82
CA LYS A 657 -28.99 -14.94 10.27
C LYS A 657 -28.19 -13.65 10.53
N ILE A 658 -28.32 -13.07 11.74
CA ILE A 658 -27.54 -11.89 12.17
C ILE A 658 -26.03 -12.12 11.99
N LEU A 659 -25.57 -13.32 12.37
CA LEU A 659 -24.23 -13.80 12.06
C LEU A 659 -24.32 -14.68 10.81
N CYS A 660 -24.06 -14.11 9.64
CA CYS A 660 -24.25 -14.75 8.35
C CYS A 660 -22.98 -15.51 7.95
N PRO A 661 -23.01 -16.82 7.65
CA PRO A 661 -21.83 -17.51 7.11
C PRO A 661 -21.31 -16.80 5.85
N PHE A 662 -19.99 -16.66 5.71
CA PHE A 662 -19.41 -15.92 4.59
C PHE A 662 -19.83 -16.49 3.22
N THR A 663 -19.93 -17.81 3.09
CA THR A 663 -20.41 -18.49 1.87
C THR A 663 -21.84 -18.09 1.52
N ASP A 664 -22.73 -18.04 2.52
CA ASP A 664 -24.13 -17.69 2.34
C ASP A 664 -24.26 -16.20 2.00
N PHE A 665 -23.47 -15.35 2.65
CA PHE A 665 -23.37 -13.93 2.32
C PHE A 665 -22.95 -13.73 0.87
N MET A 666 -21.90 -14.41 0.41
CA MET A 666 -21.43 -14.31 -0.97
C MET A 666 -22.50 -14.76 -1.98
N GLU A 667 -23.23 -15.83 -1.68
CA GLU A 667 -24.31 -16.33 -2.54
C GLU A 667 -25.49 -15.36 -2.60
N LEU A 668 -25.88 -14.75 -1.48
CA LEU A 668 -26.94 -13.74 -1.40
C LEU A 668 -26.54 -12.45 -2.11
N MET A 669 -25.26 -12.08 -2.07
CA MET A 669 -24.76 -10.83 -2.65
C MET A 669 -24.43 -10.93 -4.14
N LYS A 670 -24.33 -12.13 -4.72
CA LYS A 670 -23.76 -12.36 -6.07
C LYS A 670 -24.38 -11.50 -7.17
N ASN A 671 -25.70 -11.28 -7.14
CA ASN A 671 -26.42 -10.50 -8.17
C ASN A 671 -26.25 -8.98 -8.00
N PHE A 672 -25.69 -8.54 -6.88
CA PHE A 672 -25.45 -7.14 -6.56
C PHE A 672 -23.97 -6.77 -6.71
N ILE A 673 -23.09 -7.74 -6.95
CA ILE A 673 -21.67 -7.51 -7.16
C ILE A 673 -21.44 -7.20 -8.65
N PRO A 674 -21.00 -5.98 -9.02
CA PRO A 674 -20.70 -5.62 -10.41
C PRO A 674 -19.53 -6.44 -10.98
N SER A 675 -19.55 -6.60 -12.29
CA SER A 675 -18.42 -7.13 -13.08
C SER A 675 -17.30 -6.09 -13.23
N ASP A 676 -16.12 -6.52 -13.66
CA ASP A 676 -14.97 -5.62 -13.85
C ASP A 676 -15.27 -4.52 -14.89
N GLU A 677 -16.02 -4.83 -15.96
CA GLU A 677 -16.47 -3.84 -16.95
C GLU A 677 -17.40 -2.78 -16.33
N GLU A 678 -18.30 -3.19 -15.44
CA GLU A 678 -19.22 -2.27 -14.77
C GLU A 678 -18.51 -1.41 -13.72
N MET A 679 -17.37 -1.90 -13.20
CA MET A 679 -16.51 -1.12 -12.30
C MET A 679 -15.77 0.03 -13.02
N GLU A 680 -15.53 -0.07 -14.34
CA GLU A 680 -14.82 0.95 -15.12
C GLU A 680 -15.64 2.25 -15.32
N CYS A 681 -16.97 2.20 -15.16
CA CYS A 681 -17.90 3.35 -15.17
C CYS A 681 -17.57 4.45 -16.19
N LYS A 682 -18.18 4.37 -17.39
CA LYS A 682 -18.12 5.44 -18.39
C LYS A 682 -18.93 6.65 -17.90
N ARG A 683 -18.28 7.82 -17.79
CA ARG A 683 -18.88 9.06 -17.25
C ARG A 683 -19.21 10.04 -18.39
N HIS A 684 -20.28 10.81 -18.19
CA HIS A 684 -20.67 11.96 -19.00
C HIS A 684 -20.97 13.14 -18.10
#